data_AF-A0A4Y2NKF5-F1
#
_entry.id   AF-A0A4Y2NKF5-F1
#
_cell.length_a   1.000
_cell.length_b   1.000
_cell.length_c   1.000
_cell.angle_alpha   90.00
_cell.angle_beta   90.00
_cell.angle_gamma   90.00
#
_symmetry.space_group_name_H-M   'P 1'
#
loop_
_entity.id
_entity.type
_entity.pdbx_description
1 polymer ?
#
loop_
_entity_poly.entity_id
_entity_poly.type
_entity_poly.pdbx_seq_one_letter_code
_entity_poly.pdbx_strand_id
1 'polypeptide(L)'
;MHDCALRNNRKFEFSIGGHFARVNVSRCLFQNNVCKRGILSFSGMEKELLIESNNIKDNSAVFGIEFNLQSHANQFGLVPAYFRKNIVTNNRDIGAGQKFGYQPTSYAVGIRGVQLINVTRNIFENRNLQFELLTGVLTGSTDNKINVGSNWWGTTEVNEIQKRIFDFDDWNGYAIADFNPYLKTSNIDSDIIYFNNRDQLVFNDGLIGGRLYNNLKLSRRSDPYIVSSDLTILHGATLFVDPGVVIEFYPSVGILVLGDLVAEGTKEEPVVMKPVKIADETQFRRQADPVLSRLCVDNKCEKPRSDGFLEIYNVTTEQWVPICDARFTERNAQVVCRELGYSTLNVYTALGPRLDVGPTQTSHIRSWPHSLECVGTESVLSECEYRLNGYVDNYKCPYDRDFVYIYCGSEALPQNEDHWGGVRFSIRSFETVDSPLNRPTLSYVSTESSRLEYVHIIGAGILHNEKSAAIQLVQREVQMDHITVTSSASHGIEAIGVSGSLSFNDIIIKDNVGVGVNFLSLTGESSGDADVKKLGYDPLRKVDISYGVFGMVDMCDTNKQLEIDNRILLYYKYDNQPVDCVKIFSSRHYGKQIGFRLLQFNLFDGSKYAAQPDSIKIYDGDVFNQTSPELSTIGWHLGVENVTKFYVSSEVTLSVILHTVGGSGDYGFIAEVVTLPISHPTVRDSQHNISYSQISNNGKEGISYRSAGEITPAITLRYNRIDNNGRDLYGNFTLGDSAILLDLQNAKLLYFYNNLIMKNQGGLHLHVDSRTAVSALKGMIVNNLFTENRNREVMKLQGRKSGAFQFITVLRNYFNRNYAEYRDTVVISQ
;
A
#
# COMPACT_ATOMS: atom_id res chain seq x y z
N MET A 1 13.67 34.42 0.12
CA MET A 1 13.80 35.17 -1.14
C MET A 1 12.74 36.25 -1.19
N HIS A 2 13.14 37.47 -1.53
CA HIS A 2 12.26 38.64 -1.51
C HIS A 2 12.70 39.60 -2.60
N ASP A 3 11.75 40.19 -3.34
CA ASP A 3 12.01 41.19 -4.38
C ASP A 3 13.13 40.75 -5.36
N CYS A 4 12.96 39.55 -5.94
CA CYS A 4 13.99 38.91 -6.74
C CYS A 4 13.56 38.69 -8.21
N ALA A 5 14.52 38.61 -9.12
CA ALA A 5 14.24 38.32 -10.54
C ALA A 5 15.22 37.26 -11.08
N LEU A 6 14.68 36.13 -11.49
CA LEU A 6 15.41 34.99 -12.06
C LEU A 6 14.94 34.80 -13.51
N ARG A 7 15.78 35.25 -14.45
CA ARG A 7 15.42 35.29 -15.87
C ARG A 7 16.45 34.61 -16.76
N ASN A 8 15.98 33.92 -17.80
CA ASN A 8 16.80 33.38 -18.89
C ASN A 8 17.90 32.39 -18.45
N ASN A 9 17.69 31.67 -17.34
CA ASN A 9 18.65 30.66 -16.88
C ASN A 9 18.49 29.34 -17.67
N ARG A 10 19.59 28.59 -17.82
CA ARG A 10 19.59 27.23 -18.41
C ARG A 10 19.97 26.21 -17.35
N LYS A 11 19.35 25.03 -17.41
CA LYS A 11 19.46 23.98 -16.37
C LYS A 11 19.15 24.54 -14.97
N PHE A 12 18.14 25.41 -14.90
CA PHE A 12 17.72 26.03 -13.64
C PHE A 12 17.08 24.99 -12.72
N GLU A 13 17.40 25.07 -11.43
CA GLU A 13 16.82 24.24 -10.38
C GLU A 13 16.92 25.01 -9.05
N PHE A 14 15.80 25.13 -8.34
CA PHE A 14 15.76 25.65 -6.99
C PHE A 14 15.06 24.62 -6.11
N SER A 15 15.79 24.07 -5.15
CA SER A 15 15.30 23.02 -4.26
C SER A 15 15.61 23.32 -2.81
N ILE A 16 14.64 23.12 -1.92
CA ILE A 16 14.81 23.16 -0.47
C ILE A 16 14.36 21.82 0.10
N GLY A 17 15.34 20.97 0.42
CA GLY A 17 15.12 19.65 1.03
C GLY A 17 15.48 19.60 2.53
N GLY A 18 15.40 18.39 3.10
CA GLY A 18 15.91 18.08 4.44
C GLY A 18 14.94 18.39 5.60
N HIS A 19 15.50 18.72 6.76
CA HIS A 19 14.74 18.97 8.00
C HIS A 19 13.84 20.22 7.90
N PHE A 20 13.03 20.49 8.93
CA PHE A 20 12.20 21.69 9.07
C PHE A 20 12.97 22.98 8.73
N ALA A 21 12.36 23.83 7.91
CA ALA A 21 12.87 25.16 7.60
C ALA A 21 11.71 26.16 7.43
N ARG A 22 12.00 27.45 7.71
CA ARG A 22 11.11 28.57 7.42
C ARG A 22 11.48 29.17 6.08
N VAL A 23 10.53 29.20 5.15
CA VAL A 23 10.75 29.66 3.79
C VAL A 23 9.75 30.74 3.42
N ASN A 24 10.29 31.88 3.02
CA ASN A 24 9.53 32.98 2.44
C ASN A 24 10.03 33.23 1.01
N VAL A 25 9.13 33.12 0.03
CA VAL A 25 9.37 33.49 -1.37
C VAL A 25 8.30 34.49 -1.77
N SER A 26 8.65 35.77 -1.82
CA SER A 26 7.69 36.83 -2.09
C SER A 26 8.18 37.86 -3.09
N ARG A 27 7.25 38.33 -3.93
CA ARG A 27 7.51 39.35 -4.96
C ARG A 27 8.66 39.01 -5.89
N CYS A 28 8.81 37.73 -6.20
CA CYS A 28 9.82 37.25 -7.11
C CYS A 28 9.26 37.02 -8.52
N LEU A 29 10.10 37.22 -9.53
CA LEU A 29 9.79 36.97 -10.94
C LEU A 29 10.66 35.84 -11.48
N PHE A 30 10.03 34.77 -11.93
CA PHE A 30 10.66 33.64 -12.61
C PHE A 30 10.20 33.64 -14.06
N GLN A 31 11.10 33.99 -14.99
CA GLN A 31 10.73 34.16 -16.40
C GLN A 31 11.74 33.55 -17.38
N ASN A 32 11.25 32.86 -18.41
CA ASN A 32 12.08 32.32 -19.51
C ASN A 32 13.20 31.37 -19.04
N ASN A 33 13.03 30.69 -17.90
CA ASN A 33 14.02 29.71 -17.44
C ASN A 33 13.78 28.36 -18.12
N VAL A 34 14.86 27.68 -18.50
CA VAL A 34 14.84 26.28 -18.94
C VAL A 34 15.32 25.44 -17.78
N CYS A 35 14.38 24.76 -17.12
CA CYS A 35 14.65 24.01 -15.90
C CYS A 35 15.26 22.64 -16.20
N LYS A 36 15.96 22.08 -15.20
CA LYS A 36 16.40 20.68 -15.22
C LYS A 36 15.20 19.73 -15.02
N ARG A 37 14.36 20.05 -14.04
CA ARG A 37 13.12 19.30 -13.71
C ARG A 37 11.97 20.26 -13.43
N GLY A 38 12.05 21.02 -12.34
CA GLY A 38 11.04 22.01 -11.93
C GLY A 38 11.57 23.43 -11.71
N ILE A 39 10.69 24.40 -11.46
CA ILE A 39 11.09 25.78 -11.12
C ILE A 39 11.40 25.88 -9.62
N LEU A 40 10.49 25.44 -8.76
CA LEU A 40 10.67 25.40 -7.30
C LEU A 40 10.31 24.00 -6.78
N SER A 41 11.15 23.39 -5.96
CA SER A 41 10.86 22.12 -5.27
C SER A 41 11.12 22.20 -3.77
N PHE A 42 10.22 21.64 -2.98
CA PHE A 42 10.32 21.54 -1.52
C PHE A 42 10.20 20.08 -1.11
N SER A 43 11.17 19.55 -0.37
CA SER A 43 11.18 18.13 0.01
C SER A 43 11.64 17.87 1.45
N GLY A 44 11.51 16.63 1.91
CA GLY A 44 11.88 16.17 3.25
C GLY A 44 10.78 16.43 4.28
N MET A 45 11.12 17.00 5.42
CA MET A 45 10.16 17.31 6.49
C MET A 45 9.30 18.54 6.16
N GLU A 46 8.11 18.66 6.74
CA GLU A 46 7.26 19.86 6.66
C GLU A 46 8.04 21.17 6.81
N LYS A 47 7.60 22.20 6.08
CA LYS A 47 8.24 23.51 6.03
C LYS A 47 7.22 24.59 6.38
N GLU A 48 7.62 25.59 7.15
CA GLU A 48 6.80 26.79 7.32
C GLU A 48 6.93 27.64 6.06
N LEU A 49 5.85 27.76 5.28
CA LEU A 49 5.89 28.26 3.91
C LEU A 49 5.04 29.52 3.75
N LEU A 50 5.63 30.56 3.18
CA LEU A 50 4.93 31.72 2.64
C LEU A 50 5.42 32.00 1.21
N ILE A 51 4.61 31.63 0.23
CA ILE A 51 4.88 31.87 -1.18
C ILE A 51 3.79 32.81 -1.71
N GLU A 52 4.12 34.09 -1.85
CA GLU A 52 3.12 35.10 -2.19
C GLU A 52 3.55 36.16 -3.19
N SER A 53 2.60 36.64 -3.99
CA SER A 53 2.80 37.75 -4.92
C SER A 53 3.93 37.51 -5.93
N ASN A 54 4.19 36.26 -6.30
CA ASN A 54 5.20 35.90 -7.28
C ASN A 54 4.61 35.84 -8.70
N ASN A 55 5.46 36.08 -9.70
CA ASN A 55 5.11 35.96 -11.11
C ASN A 55 5.99 34.88 -11.75
N ILE A 56 5.37 33.78 -12.15
CA ILE A 56 6.02 32.59 -12.71
C ILE A 56 5.46 32.38 -14.11
N LYS A 57 6.22 32.83 -15.11
CA LYS A 57 5.73 32.83 -16.48
C LYS A 57 6.76 32.45 -17.53
N ASP A 58 6.28 31.86 -18.62
CA ASP A 58 7.09 31.56 -19.81
C ASP A 58 8.30 30.63 -19.51
N ASN A 59 8.24 29.82 -18.45
CA ASN A 59 9.31 28.87 -18.13
C ASN A 59 9.07 27.53 -18.81
N SER A 60 10.14 26.79 -19.06
CA SER A 60 10.08 25.42 -19.53
C SER A 60 10.47 24.48 -18.38
N ALA A 61 9.54 23.67 -17.88
CA ALA A 61 9.74 22.73 -16.78
C ALA A 61 8.71 21.58 -16.82
N VAL A 62 9.06 20.42 -16.23
CA VAL A 62 8.11 19.31 -16.03
C VAL A 62 7.00 19.74 -15.06
N PHE A 63 7.39 20.46 -14.00
CA PHE A 63 6.45 21.10 -13.09
C PHE A 63 6.86 22.53 -12.75
N GLY A 64 5.87 23.38 -12.49
CA GLY A 64 6.14 24.73 -11.98
C GLY A 64 6.70 24.65 -10.55
N ILE A 65 5.85 24.26 -9.60
CA ILE A 65 6.17 24.15 -8.18
C ILE A 65 5.79 22.77 -7.69
N GLU A 66 6.67 22.10 -6.97
CA GLU A 66 6.38 20.81 -6.31
C GLU A 66 6.68 20.88 -4.82
N PHE A 67 5.71 20.46 -4.01
CA PHE A 67 5.88 20.17 -2.60
C PHE A 67 5.81 18.66 -2.44
N ASN A 68 6.88 18.03 -1.96
CA ASN A 68 6.99 16.59 -1.72
C ASN A 68 7.55 16.35 -0.31
N LEU A 69 6.72 16.62 0.69
CA LEU A 69 7.12 16.68 2.09
C LEU A 69 6.66 15.40 2.80
N GLN A 70 7.56 14.48 3.10
CA GLN A 70 7.22 13.12 3.54
C GLN A 70 7.30 12.89 5.05
N SER A 71 7.62 13.92 5.84
CA SER A 71 7.81 13.79 7.30
C SER A 71 7.20 14.95 8.07
N HIS A 72 6.64 14.67 9.25
CA HIS A 72 6.08 15.66 10.15
C HIS A 72 7.18 16.42 10.90
N ALA A 73 6.99 17.73 11.07
CA ALA A 73 7.75 18.48 12.05
C ALA A 73 7.35 18.04 13.47
N ASN A 74 8.35 17.79 14.30
CA ASN A 74 8.20 17.34 15.69
C ASN A 74 7.98 18.49 16.71
N GLN A 75 7.85 19.73 16.24
CA GLN A 75 7.71 20.92 17.09
C GLN A 75 6.31 21.54 17.05
N PHE A 76 5.48 21.19 16.07
CA PHE A 76 4.23 21.89 15.79
C PHE A 76 3.10 20.92 15.44
N GLY A 77 1.92 21.15 16.03
CA GLY A 77 0.69 20.44 15.63
C GLY A 77 0.27 20.76 14.20
N LEU A 78 0.36 22.03 13.80
CA LEU A 78 0.10 22.49 12.44
C LEU A 78 1.27 23.36 11.97
N VAL A 79 1.84 23.03 10.81
CA VAL A 79 2.89 23.85 10.19
C VAL A 79 2.25 24.74 9.11
N PRO A 80 2.24 26.07 9.27
CA PRO A 80 1.56 26.95 8.34
C PRO A 80 2.24 26.94 6.96
N ALA A 81 1.45 26.73 5.91
CA ALA A 81 1.88 26.82 4.52
C ALA A 81 0.85 27.55 3.66
N TYR A 82 1.28 28.66 3.06
CA TYR A 82 0.43 29.53 2.24
C TYR A 82 1.03 29.72 0.84
N PHE A 83 0.23 29.42 -0.18
CA PHE A 83 0.50 29.73 -1.57
C PHE A 83 -0.61 30.66 -2.09
N ARG A 84 -0.34 31.97 -2.12
CA ARG A 84 -1.39 32.96 -2.39
C ARG A 84 -0.97 34.14 -3.24
N LYS A 85 -1.90 34.73 -4.01
CA LYS A 85 -1.63 35.92 -4.83
C LYS A 85 -0.54 35.72 -5.88
N ASN A 86 -0.25 34.47 -6.28
CA ASN A 86 0.74 34.19 -7.31
C ASN A 86 0.09 34.16 -8.70
N ILE A 87 0.86 34.55 -9.71
CA ILE A 87 0.49 34.49 -11.13
C ILE A 87 1.37 33.43 -11.77
N VAL A 88 0.76 32.31 -12.18
CA VAL A 88 1.45 31.17 -12.79
C VAL A 88 0.86 30.93 -14.18
N THR A 89 1.54 31.39 -15.22
CA THR A 89 0.96 31.45 -16.58
C THR A 89 1.96 31.08 -17.66
N ASN A 90 1.51 30.52 -18.78
CA ASN A 90 2.31 30.22 -19.96
C ASN A 90 3.58 29.37 -19.73
N ASN A 91 3.62 28.58 -18.65
CA ASN A 91 4.68 27.61 -18.47
C ASN A 91 4.43 26.40 -19.37
N ARG A 92 5.50 25.75 -19.83
CA ARG A 92 5.44 24.65 -20.81
C ARG A 92 6.30 23.48 -20.39
N ASP A 93 5.90 22.29 -20.79
CA ASP A 93 6.62 21.06 -20.52
C ASP A 93 7.98 21.01 -21.28
N ILE A 94 9.02 20.50 -20.62
CA ILE A 94 10.34 20.18 -21.23
C ILE A 94 10.45 18.72 -21.66
N GLY A 95 9.47 17.88 -21.30
CA GLY A 95 9.44 16.46 -21.57
C GLY A 95 9.24 16.14 -23.05
N ALA A 96 10.31 15.65 -23.69
CA ALA A 96 10.24 14.89 -24.92
C ALA A 96 9.79 13.44 -24.60
N GLY A 97 8.59 13.06 -25.05
CA GLY A 97 8.35 11.71 -25.58
C GLY A 97 8.52 10.48 -24.68
N GLN A 98 8.29 10.56 -23.37
CA GLN A 98 8.10 9.34 -22.56
C GLN A 98 6.73 9.34 -21.90
N LYS A 99 5.80 8.70 -22.59
CA LYS A 99 4.44 8.37 -22.13
C LYS A 99 4.47 6.98 -21.50
N PHE A 100 5.20 6.80 -20.41
CA PHE A 100 5.20 5.51 -19.72
C PHE A 100 4.61 5.71 -18.33
N GLY A 101 3.34 5.31 -18.19
CA GLY A 101 2.60 5.33 -16.93
C GLY A 101 1.42 6.30 -16.90
N TYR A 102 0.39 5.92 -16.16
CA TYR A 102 -0.88 6.64 -15.99
C TYR A 102 -0.79 7.77 -14.95
N GLN A 103 0.43 8.28 -14.69
CA GLN A 103 0.69 9.39 -13.79
C GLN A 103 0.71 10.73 -14.54
N PRO A 104 0.33 11.83 -13.86
CA PRO A 104 0.48 13.17 -14.41
C PRO A 104 1.93 13.46 -14.83
N THR A 105 2.12 13.81 -16.10
CA THR A 105 3.46 14.07 -16.68
C THR A 105 3.92 15.50 -16.42
N SER A 106 3.00 16.47 -16.40
CA SER A 106 3.34 17.86 -16.13
C SER A 106 2.21 18.67 -15.49
N TYR A 107 2.58 19.55 -14.56
CA TYR A 107 1.61 20.33 -13.79
C TYR A 107 2.16 21.66 -13.29
N ALA A 108 1.31 22.67 -13.09
CA ALA A 108 1.78 23.97 -12.60
C ALA A 108 2.15 23.95 -11.11
N VAL A 109 1.32 23.31 -10.28
CA VAL A 109 1.56 23.12 -8.84
C VAL A 109 1.25 21.68 -8.45
N GLY A 110 2.17 21.01 -7.75
CA GLY A 110 1.98 19.68 -7.17
C GLY A 110 2.15 19.70 -5.66
N ILE A 111 1.19 19.16 -4.93
CA ILE A 111 1.23 19.00 -3.47
C ILE A 111 1.22 17.51 -3.16
N ARG A 112 2.28 17.02 -2.53
CA ARG A 112 2.49 15.62 -2.17
C ARG A 112 3.03 15.49 -0.76
N GLY A 113 2.77 14.33 -0.18
CA GLY A 113 3.22 13.96 1.16
C GLY A 113 2.25 14.44 2.24
N VAL A 114 2.80 14.94 3.35
CA VAL A 114 2.12 15.02 4.65
C VAL A 114 1.69 16.44 5.05
N GLN A 115 2.10 17.48 4.31
CA GLN A 115 1.74 18.86 4.63
C GLN A 115 0.55 19.36 3.84
N LEU A 116 -0.45 19.91 4.54
CA LEU A 116 -1.54 20.66 3.90
C LEU A 116 -1.07 22.06 3.51
N ILE A 117 -1.32 22.45 2.26
CA ILE A 117 -0.95 23.76 1.72
C ILE A 117 -2.20 24.50 1.30
N ASN A 118 -2.38 25.71 1.84
CA ASN A 118 -3.51 26.56 1.50
C ASN A 118 -3.21 27.34 0.21
N VAL A 119 -3.91 26.99 -0.88
CA VAL A 119 -3.74 27.58 -2.22
C VAL A 119 -4.90 28.52 -2.50
N THR A 120 -4.75 29.82 -2.29
CA THR A 120 -5.86 30.76 -2.44
C THR A 120 -5.49 32.04 -3.19
N ARG A 121 -6.42 32.59 -3.98
CA ARG A 121 -6.22 33.84 -4.73
C ARG A 121 -5.05 33.83 -5.70
N ASN A 122 -4.86 32.75 -6.45
CA ASN A 122 -3.86 32.64 -7.50
C ASN A 122 -4.50 32.69 -8.89
N ILE A 123 -3.69 33.00 -9.91
CA ILE A 123 -4.07 32.94 -11.32
C ILE A 123 -3.30 31.79 -11.98
N PHE A 124 -4.01 30.78 -12.48
CA PHE A 124 -3.47 29.64 -13.20
C PHE A 124 -3.95 29.63 -14.66
N GLU A 125 -3.02 29.76 -15.60
CA GLU A 125 -3.29 29.66 -17.04
C GLU A 125 -2.10 29.05 -17.80
N ASN A 126 -1.95 27.72 -17.77
CA ASN A 126 -0.81 26.99 -18.34
C ASN A 126 -1.29 25.91 -19.33
N ARG A 127 -1.83 26.34 -20.48
CA ARG A 127 -2.40 25.44 -21.51
C ARG A 127 -1.42 24.39 -22.07
N ASN A 128 -0.12 24.58 -21.89
CA ASN A 128 0.93 23.67 -22.36
C ASN A 128 1.36 22.65 -21.29
N LEU A 129 0.79 22.69 -20.09
CA LEU A 129 0.95 21.67 -19.05
C LEU A 129 -0.31 20.81 -19.00
N GLN A 130 -0.18 19.54 -18.58
CA GLN A 130 -1.32 18.62 -18.50
C GLN A 130 -2.36 19.07 -17.45
N PHE A 131 -1.91 19.46 -16.26
CA PHE A 131 -2.76 19.94 -15.16
C PHE A 131 -2.30 21.30 -14.62
N GLU A 132 -3.21 22.06 -14.02
CA GLU A 132 -2.83 23.23 -13.22
C GLU A 132 -2.43 22.81 -11.81
N LEU A 133 -3.16 21.87 -11.22
CA LEU A 133 -2.95 21.41 -9.86
C LEU A 133 -2.95 19.88 -9.79
N LEU A 134 -1.99 19.34 -9.05
CA LEU A 134 -1.95 17.95 -8.61
C LEU A 134 -2.03 17.91 -7.08
N THR A 135 -3.07 17.30 -6.51
CA THR A 135 -3.22 17.10 -5.06
C THR A 135 -2.85 15.68 -4.63
N GLY A 136 -1.60 15.28 -4.89
CA GLY A 136 -1.03 13.98 -4.53
C GLY A 136 -0.76 13.75 -3.03
N VAL A 137 -1.58 14.31 -2.17
CA VAL A 137 -1.58 14.07 -0.72
C VAL A 137 -2.36 12.81 -0.45
N LEU A 138 -1.72 11.78 0.09
CA LEU A 138 -2.37 10.50 0.36
C LEU A 138 -3.45 10.65 1.45
N THR A 139 -4.57 9.96 1.28
CA THR A 139 -5.64 9.92 2.29
C THR A 139 -6.29 8.54 2.38
N GLY A 140 -6.64 8.16 3.60
CA GLY A 140 -7.50 7.02 3.90
C GLY A 140 -8.94 7.38 4.28
N SER A 141 -9.36 8.64 4.10
CA SER A 141 -10.69 9.14 4.49
C SER A 141 -11.21 10.23 3.55
N THR A 142 -12.53 10.25 3.30
CA THR A 142 -13.17 11.32 2.51
C THR A 142 -13.21 12.69 3.20
N ASP A 143 -12.81 12.75 4.47
CA ASP A 143 -12.89 13.98 5.27
C ASP A 143 -11.64 14.86 5.10
N ASN A 144 -10.54 14.32 4.54
CA ASN A 144 -9.31 15.07 4.27
C ASN A 144 -9.46 15.87 2.96
N LYS A 145 -9.49 17.20 3.08
CA LYS A 145 -9.62 18.13 1.94
C LYS A 145 -8.51 19.16 1.93
N ILE A 146 -8.06 19.52 0.73
CA ILE A 146 -7.13 20.62 0.53
C ILE A 146 -7.92 21.85 0.10
N ASN A 147 -7.73 22.97 0.82
CA ASN A 147 -8.32 24.24 0.43
C ASN A 147 -7.57 24.82 -0.77
N VAL A 148 -8.23 24.77 -1.94
CA VAL A 148 -7.75 25.38 -3.19
C VAL A 148 -8.77 26.36 -3.76
N GLY A 149 -9.55 26.97 -2.87
CA GLY A 149 -10.58 27.93 -3.21
C GLY A 149 -10.02 29.31 -3.62
N SER A 150 -10.92 30.13 -4.14
CA SER A 150 -10.68 31.51 -4.57
C SER A 150 -9.55 31.65 -5.59
N ASN A 151 -9.31 30.66 -6.45
CA ASN A 151 -8.34 30.75 -7.55
C ASN A 151 -9.03 30.97 -8.90
N TRP A 152 -8.29 31.50 -9.87
CA TRP A 152 -8.69 31.55 -11.28
C TRP A 152 -8.02 30.40 -12.03
N TRP A 153 -8.82 29.64 -12.78
CA TRP A 153 -8.40 28.40 -13.44
C TRP A 153 -8.38 28.51 -14.98
N GLY A 154 -8.45 29.73 -15.53
CA GLY A 154 -8.53 29.98 -16.97
C GLY A 154 -9.95 29.95 -17.55
N THR A 155 -10.94 29.47 -16.79
CA THR A 155 -12.34 29.36 -17.21
C THR A 155 -13.29 29.49 -16.02
N THR A 156 -14.58 29.74 -16.30
CA THR A 156 -15.65 29.71 -15.29
C THR A 156 -16.50 28.44 -15.33
N GLU A 157 -16.28 27.58 -16.34
CA GLU A 157 -17.00 26.32 -16.53
C GLU A 157 -16.45 25.22 -15.60
N VAL A 158 -17.27 24.73 -14.68
CA VAL A 158 -16.87 23.79 -13.62
C VAL A 158 -16.25 22.51 -14.18
N ASN A 159 -16.84 21.93 -15.22
CA ASN A 159 -16.34 20.68 -15.82
C ASN A 159 -14.95 20.85 -16.44
N GLU A 160 -14.63 22.02 -16.98
CA GLU A 160 -13.31 22.31 -17.54
C GLU A 160 -12.28 22.60 -16.44
N ILE A 161 -12.70 23.15 -15.30
CA ILE A 161 -11.85 23.30 -14.11
C ILE A 161 -11.47 21.92 -13.56
N GLN A 162 -12.44 21.02 -13.39
CA GLN A 162 -12.19 19.68 -12.85
C GLN A 162 -11.19 18.89 -13.71
N LYS A 163 -11.31 18.91 -15.04
CA LYS A 163 -10.34 18.27 -15.94
C LYS A 163 -8.90 18.80 -15.82
N ARG A 164 -8.71 19.97 -15.20
CA ARG A 164 -7.41 20.64 -15.02
C ARG A 164 -6.84 20.44 -13.61
N ILE A 165 -7.57 19.77 -12.72
CA ILE A 165 -7.15 19.44 -11.36
C ILE A 165 -7.07 17.92 -11.29
N PHE A 166 -5.95 17.39 -10.82
CA PHE A 166 -5.79 15.96 -10.57
C PHE A 166 -5.92 15.67 -9.07
N ASP A 167 -7.02 15.06 -8.64
CA ASP A 167 -7.37 14.86 -7.22
C ASP A 167 -8.01 13.49 -6.91
N PHE A 168 -8.80 13.42 -5.82
CA PHE A 168 -9.56 12.24 -5.41
C PHE A 168 -10.48 11.66 -6.50
N ASP A 169 -11.04 12.50 -7.38
CA ASP A 169 -11.94 12.03 -8.45
C ASP A 169 -11.18 11.34 -9.60
N ASP A 170 -9.87 11.60 -9.71
CA ASP A 170 -8.97 10.88 -10.61
C ASP A 170 -8.43 9.63 -9.92
N TRP A 171 -7.79 9.81 -8.75
CA TRP A 171 -7.19 8.79 -7.91
C TRP A 171 -7.75 8.88 -6.49
N ASN A 172 -8.62 7.95 -6.10
CA ASN A 172 -9.33 7.89 -4.82
C ASN A 172 -8.43 7.56 -3.60
N GLY A 173 -7.10 7.61 -3.78
CA GLY A 173 -6.09 7.61 -2.72
C GLY A 173 -5.55 9.01 -2.41
N TYR A 174 -5.92 10.03 -3.19
CA TYR A 174 -5.49 11.42 -3.03
C TYR A 174 -6.54 12.29 -2.34
N ALA A 175 -6.14 13.39 -1.71
CA ALA A 175 -7.07 14.29 -1.04
C ALA A 175 -7.95 15.08 -2.03
N ILE A 176 -9.20 15.37 -1.63
CA ILE A 176 -10.14 16.16 -2.42
C ILE A 176 -9.65 17.61 -2.53
N ALA A 177 -9.61 18.14 -3.75
CA ALA A 177 -9.28 19.54 -4.01
C ALA A 177 -10.54 20.41 -3.91
N ASP A 178 -10.73 21.11 -2.79
CA ASP A 178 -11.88 22.00 -2.60
C ASP A 178 -11.64 23.36 -3.27
N PHE A 179 -12.06 23.48 -4.53
CA PHE A 179 -11.94 24.72 -5.32
C PHE A 179 -13.18 25.61 -5.25
N ASN A 180 -14.18 25.29 -4.43
CA ASN A 180 -15.40 26.11 -4.27
C ASN A 180 -15.23 27.07 -3.07
N PRO A 181 -15.37 28.40 -3.22
CA PRO A 181 -15.65 29.18 -4.45
C PRO A 181 -14.40 29.41 -5.31
N TYR A 182 -14.55 29.95 -6.53
CA TYR A 182 -13.44 30.30 -7.43
C TYR A 182 -13.60 31.71 -8.04
N LEU A 183 -12.54 32.27 -8.64
CA LEU A 183 -12.56 33.65 -9.19
C LEU A 183 -13.37 33.73 -10.49
N LYS A 184 -14.06 34.86 -10.71
CA LYS A 184 -14.87 35.12 -11.91
C LYS A 184 -14.04 35.51 -13.14
N THR A 185 -12.90 36.17 -12.94
CA THR A 185 -12.02 36.66 -14.01
C THR A 185 -10.56 36.42 -13.67
N SER A 186 -9.67 36.52 -14.66
CA SER A 186 -8.21 36.45 -14.49
C SER A 186 -7.62 37.69 -13.79
N ASN A 187 -8.16 38.03 -12.62
CA ASN A 187 -7.67 39.09 -11.75
C ASN A 187 -7.73 38.60 -10.29
N ILE A 188 -6.62 38.77 -9.56
CA ILE A 188 -6.48 38.35 -8.16
C ILE A 188 -7.53 39.01 -7.25
N ASP A 189 -7.97 40.23 -7.60
CA ASP A 189 -8.97 41.00 -6.85
C ASP A 189 -10.40 40.84 -7.42
N SER A 190 -10.61 39.88 -8.33
CA SER A 190 -11.92 39.59 -8.90
C SER A 190 -12.91 39.07 -7.84
N ASP A 191 -14.20 39.28 -8.11
CA ASP A 191 -15.28 38.62 -7.38
C ASP A 191 -15.16 37.09 -7.44
N ILE A 192 -15.60 36.44 -6.36
CA ILE A 192 -15.71 34.98 -6.23
C ILE A 192 -17.11 34.50 -6.60
N ILE A 193 -17.19 33.31 -7.19
CA ILE A 193 -18.42 32.63 -7.56
C ILE A 193 -18.47 31.23 -6.96
N TYR A 194 -19.69 30.75 -6.69
CA TYR A 194 -19.96 29.44 -6.11
C TYR A 194 -20.67 28.57 -7.14
N PHE A 195 -20.43 27.28 -7.08
CA PHE A 195 -21.20 26.29 -7.81
C PHE A 195 -21.93 25.35 -6.84
N ASN A 196 -23.01 24.73 -7.30
CA ASN A 196 -23.80 23.79 -6.52
C ASN A 196 -23.30 22.36 -6.77
N ASN A 197 -22.82 21.68 -5.72
CA ASN A 197 -22.24 20.34 -5.83
C ASN A 197 -23.27 19.23 -6.14
N ARG A 198 -24.58 19.51 -6.07
CA ARG A 198 -25.64 18.52 -6.29
C ARG A 198 -25.88 18.16 -7.76
N ASP A 199 -25.31 18.93 -8.70
CA ASP A 199 -25.58 18.81 -10.12
C ASP A 199 -24.49 18.07 -10.91
N GLN A 200 -23.49 17.47 -10.24
CA GLN A 200 -22.45 16.67 -10.90
C GLN A 200 -22.98 15.28 -11.29
N LEU A 201 -23.55 15.21 -12.49
CA LEU A 201 -23.96 13.99 -13.15
C LEU A 201 -22.71 13.14 -13.51
N VAL A 202 -22.64 11.93 -12.94
CA VAL A 202 -21.59 10.90 -13.15
C VAL A 202 -21.65 10.25 -14.55
N PHE A 203 -22.33 10.88 -15.50
CA PHE A 203 -22.63 10.26 -16.79
C PHE A 203 -22.53 11.28 -17.92
N ASN A 204 -21.41 11.24 -18.64
CA ASN A 204 -21.31 11.80 -19.98
C ASN A 204 -20.94 10.66 -20.93
N ASP A 205 -21.84 10.35 -21.88
CA ASP A 205 -21.58 9.49 -23.04
C ASP A 205 -21.00 8.10 -22.75
N GLY A 206 -21.37 7.47 -21.62
CA GLY A 206 -20.99 6.08 -21.30
C GLY A 206 -19.62 5.90 -20.63
N LEU A 207 -18.93 7.01 -20.32
CA LEU A 207 -17.79 7.05 -19.41
C LEU A 207 -18.27 7.19 -17.96
N ILE A 208 -17.69 6.39 -17.07
CA ILE A 208 -18.01 6.37 -15.63
C ILE A 208 -16.73 6.73 -14.85
N GLY A 209 -16.85 7.57 -13.82
CA GLY A 209 -15.74 7.97 -12.97
C GLY A 209 -16.15 9.00 -11.92
N GLY A 210 -15.29 9.25 -10.95
CA GLY A 210 -15.53 10.18 -9.84
C GLY A 210 -16.46 9.63 -8.76
N ARG A 211 -17.13 10.53 -8.05
CA ARG A 211 -17.97 10.20 -6.87
C ARG A 211 -19.44 9.99 -7.24
N LEU A 212 -19.96 8.80 -6.89
CA LEU A 212 -21.37 8.47 -6.99
C LEU A 212 -22.11 8.82 -5.69
N TYR A 213 -23.02 9.81 -5.78
CA TYR A 213 -23.82 10.30 -4.64
C TYR A 213 -25.20 9.67 -4.52
N ASN A 214 -25.75 9.12 -5.60
CA ASN A 214 -27.09 8.56 -5.67
C ASN A 214 -27.04 7.15 -6.27
N ASN A 215 -28.07 6.35 -6.06
CA ASN A 215 -28.15 5.00 -6.62
C ASN A 215 -28.04 5.03 -8.14
N LEU A 216 -27.23 4.12 -8.69
CA LEU A 216 -27.05 3.95 -10.13
C LEU A 216 -27.26 2.48 -10.47
N LYS A 217 -27.93 2.22 -11.59
CA LYS A 217 -28.15 0.87 -12.11
C LYS A 217 -27.54 0.75 -13.50
N LEU A 218 -26.62 -0.20 -13.66
CA LEU A 218 -26.02 -0.57 -14.93
C LEU A 218 -26.77 -1.77 -15.50
N SER A 219 -27.44 -1.56 -16.63
CA SER A 219 -28.12 -2.61 -17.37
C SER A 219 -27.30 -3.11 -18.55
N ARG A 220 -27.53 -4.36 -18.95
CA ARG A 220 -26.84 -4.96 -20.09
C ARG A 220 -27.04 -4.15 -21.37
N ARG A 221 -25.96 -3.98 -22.12
CA ARG A 221 -25.95 -3.30 -23.43
C ARG A 221 -24.92 -3.94 -24.36
N SER A 222 -24.89 -3.53 -25.63
CA SER A 222 -23.94 -4.04 -26.64
C SER A 222 -22.48 -3.69 -26.32
N ASP A 223 -22.27 -2.45 -25.88
CA ASP A 223 -20.93 -1.89 -25.67
C ASP A 223 -20.55 -1.91 -24.18
N PRO A 224 -19.30 -2.22 -23.82
CA PRO A 224 -18.89 -2.24 -22.42
C PRO A 224 -19.03 -0.85 -21.77
N TYR A 225 -19.29 -0.79 -20.46
CA TYR A 225 -19.13 0.44 -19.69
C TYR A 225 -17.65 0.71 -19.49
N ILE A 226 -17.20 1.95 -19.71
CA ILE A 226 -15.78 2.30 -19.62
C ILE A 226 -15.57 3.17 -18.39
N VAL A 227 -14.68 2.73 -17.51
CA VAL A 227 -14.26 3.46 -16.31
C VAL A 227 -12.91 4.10 -16.59
N SER A 228 -12.90 5.42 -16.81
CA SER A 228 -11.71 6.18 -17.21
C SER A 228 -10.96 6.85 -16.07
N SER A 229 -11.62 7.02 -14.93
CA SER A 229 -11.03 7.49 -13.68
C SER A 229 -11.68 6.73 -12.52
N ASP A 230 -11.10 6.85 -11.33
CA ASP A 230 -11.57 6.08 -10.19
C ASP A 230 -13.05 6.31 -9.89
N LEU A 231 -13.78 5.21 -9.69
CA LEU A 231 -15.19 5.26 -9.32
C LEU A 231 -15.31 5.08 -7.81
N THR A 232 -15.81 6.10 -7.11
CA THR A 232 -16.08 6.02 -5.67
C THR A 232 -17.57 6.00 -5.40
N ILE A 233 -18.08 4.89 -4.88
CA ILE A 233 -19.47 4.77 -4.41
C ILE A 233 -19.53 5.33 -2.99
N LEU A 234 -20.13 6.51 -2.81
CA LEU A 234 -20.21 7.16 -1.50
C LEU A 234 -21.26 6.49 -0.61
N HIS A 235 -21.11 6.68 0.71
CA HIS A 235 -22.06 6.19 1.69
C HIS A 235 -23.49 6.65 1.39
N GLY A 236 -24.45 5.72 1.44
CA GLY A 236 -25.87 5.96 1.13
C GLY A 236 -26.23 5.81 -0.36
N ALA A 237 -25.25 5.59 -1.23
CA ALA A 237 -25.48 5.25 -2.64
C ALA A 237 -25.21 3.75 -2.89
N THR A 238 -26.00 3.16 -3.80
CA THR A 238 -25.83 1.77 -4.23
C THR A 238 -25.60 1.71 -5.75
N LEU A 239 -24.56 1.01 -6.18
CA LEU A 239 -24.35 0.64 -7.58
C LEU A 239 -24.92 -0.77 -7.82
N PHE A 240 -25.95 -0.86 -8.63
CA PHE A 240 -26.55 -2.12 -9.08
C PHE A 240 -26.00 -2.50 -10.44
N VAL A 241 -25.52 -3.74 -10.60
CA VAL A 241 -24.99 -4.28 -11.86
C VAL A 241 -25.78 -5.52 -12.25
N ASP A 242 -26.57 -5.40 -13.32
CA ASP A 242 -27.41 -6.49 -13.83
C ASP A 242 -26.59 -7.63 -14.47
N PRO A 243 -27.16 -8.84 -14.64
CA PRO A 243 -26.51 -9.95 -15.33
C PRO A 243 -26.02 -9.60 -16.75
N GLY A 244 -24.86 -10.16 -17.11
CA GLY A 244 -24.26 -9.99 -18.44
C GLY A 244 -23.67 -8.60 -18.71
N VAL A 245 -23.59 -7.72 -17.72
CA VAL A 245 -22.92 -6.42 -17.84
C VAL A 245 -21.40 -6.61 -17.91
N VAL A 246 -20.77 -5.88 -18.83
CA VAL A 246 -19.32 -5.83 -18.99
C VAL A 246 -18.83 -4.42 -18.66
N ILE A 247 -17.83 -4.33 -17.79
CA ILE A 247 -17.17 -3.09 -17.38
C ILE A 247 -15.68 -3.20 -17.71
N GLU A 248 -15.18 -2.23 -18.46
CA GLU A 248 -13.78 -2.11 -18.87
C GLU A 248 -13.12 -0.93 -18.13
N PHE A 249 -11.91 -1.17 -17.61
CA PHE A 249 -11.20 -0.20 -16.79
C PHE A 249 -9.94 0.28 -17.50
N TYR A 250 -9.71 1.60 -17.44
CA TYR A 250 -8.39 2.12 -17.73
C TYR A 250 -7.36 1.61 -16.71
N PRO A 251 -6.08 1.54 -17.08
CA PRO A 251 -5.07 1.03 -16.17
C PRO A 251 -4.86 1.91 -14.95
N SER A 252 -4.43 1.30 -13.85
CA SER A 252 -4.28 1.96 -12.54
C SER A 252 -5.56 2.62 -11.98
N VAL A 253 -6.73 2.36 -12.57
CA VAL A 253 -8.05 2.84 -12.13
C VAL A 253 -8.82 1.72 -11.44
N GLY A 254 -9.52 2.02 -10.35
CA GLY A 254 -10.31 1.03 -9.60
C GLY A 254 -11.64 1.55 -9.07
N ILE A 255 -12.33 0.69 -8.31
CA ILE A 255 -13.58 1.04 -7.62
C ILE A 255 -13.33 1.09 -6.11
N LEU A 256 -13.74 2.18 -5.47
CA LEU A 256 -13.81 2.30 -4.01
C LEU A 256 -15.27 2.31 -3.55
N VAL A 257 -15.66 1.31 -2.78
CA VAL A 257 -17.04 1.09 -2.32
C VAL A 257 -17.15 1.48 -0.84
N LEU A 258 -17.70 2.68 -0.59
CA LEU A 258 -18.03 3.20 0.76
C LEU A 258 -19.55 3.13 1.05
N GLY A 259 -20.38 3.25 0.01
CA GLY A 259 -21.79 2.83 -0.04
C GLY A 259 -21.90 1.36 -0.43
N ASP A 260 -22.84 0.93 -1.26
CA ASP A 260 -23.00 -0.49 -1.60
C ASP A 260 -22.77 -0.82 -3.08
N LEU A 261 -22.24 -2.01 -3.33
CA LEU A 261 -22.12 -2.60 -4.67
C LEU A 261 -22.86 -3.94 -4.69
N VAL A 262 -23.88 -4.02 -5.54
CA VAL A 262 -24.68 -5.23 -5.77
C VAL A 262 -24.46 -5.65 -7.21
N ALA A 263 -23.59 -6.64 -7.42
CA ALA A 263 -23.32 -7.22 -8.73
C ALA A 263 -23.82 -8.67 -8.75
N GLU A 264 -24.93 -8.89 -9.44
CA GLU A 264 -25.64 -10.16 -9.48
C GLU A 264 -25.65 -10.68 -10.91
N GLY A 265 -24.69 -11.53 -11.24
CA GLY A 265 -24.64 -12.27 -12.50
C GLY A 265 -25.43 -13.57 -12.45
N THR A 266 -25.37 -14.30 -13.56
CA THR A 266 -25.81 -15.70 -13.61
C THR A 266 -24.69 -16.57 -14.17
N LYS A 267 -24.83 -17.89 -14.08
CA LYS A 267 -23.85 -18.82 -14.67
C LYS A 267 -23.71 -18.64 -16.18
N GLU A 268 -24.80 -18.34 -16.88
CA GLU A 268 -24.84 -18.11 -18.32
C GLU A 268 -24.41 -16.69 -18.69
N GLU A 269 -24.75 -15.72 -17.85
CA GLU A 269 -24.49 -14.29 -18.06
C GLU A 269 -23.79 -13.67 -16.84
N PRO A 270 -22.51 -13.99 -16.61
CA PRO A 270 -21.75 -13.44 -15.50
C PRO A 270 -21.50 -11.94 -15.70
N VAL A 271 -21.34 -11.21 -14.60
CA VAL A 271 -20.83 -9.83 -14.64
C VAL A 271 -19.32 -9.89 -14.87
N VAL A 272 -18.80 -9.12 -15.84
CA VAL A 272 -17.38 -9.15 -16.21
C VAL A 272 -16.73 -7.80 -15.99
N MET A 273 -15.67 -7.77 -15.19
CA MET A 273 -14.80 -6.61 -14.95
C MET A 273 -13.40 -6.93 -15.46
N LYS A 274 -12.90 -6.15 -16.43
CA LYS A 274 -11.65 -6.45 -17.13
C LYS A 274 -10.93 -5.16 -17.61
N PRO A 275 -9.66 -5.23 -18.03
CA PRO A 275 -8.97 -4.09 -18.62
C PRO A 275 -9.61 -3.64 -19.94
N VAL A 276 -9.46 -2.36 -20.25
CA VAL A 276 -9.66 -1.82 -21.60
C VAL A 276 -8.52 -2.30 -22.51
N LYS A 277 -8.82 -2.57 -23.79
CA LYS A 277 -7.80 -2.86 -24.80
C LYS A 277 -7.24 -1.57 -25.35
N ILE A 278 -5.94 -1.37 -25.22
CA ILE A 278 -5.24 -0.17 -25.71
C ILE A 278 -4.72 -0.48 -27.12
N ALA A 279 -5.08 0.36 -28.09
CA ALA A 279 -4.62 0.21 -29.47
C ALA A 279 -3.14 0.60 -29.57
N ASP A 280 -2.29 -0.38 -29.92
CA ASP A 280 -0.84 -0.30 -30.17
C ASP A 280 -0.16 0.99 -29.67
N GLU A 281 0.26 0.98 -28.41
CA GLU A 281 1.36 1.86 -28.04
C GLU A 281 2.59 1.37 -28.80
N THR A 282 3.11 2.22 -29.67
CA THR A 282 4.45 2.06 -30.22
C THR A 282 5.41 1.98 -29.03
N GLN A 283 5.78 0.76 -28.63
CA GLN A 283 6.88 0.52 -27.70
C GLN A 283 8.13 1.10 -28.34
N PHE A 284 8.45 2.34 -28.00
CA PHE A 284 9.72 2.95 -28.36
C PHE A 284 10.79 2.15 -27.62
N ARG A 285 11.39 1.18 -28.31
CA ARG A 285 12.69 0.61 -27.95
C ARG A 285 13.65 1.79 -27.81
N ARG A 286 13.96 2.17 -26.57
CA ARG A 286 15.01 3.14 -26.32
C ARG A 286 16.30 2.63 -26.95
N GLN A 287 17.06 3.55 -27.50
CA GLN A 287 18.45 3.33 -27.83
C GLN A 287 19.14 2.94 -26.51
N ALA A 288 19.67 1.72 -26.44
CA ALA A 288 20.21 1.16 -25.21
C ALA A 288 21.34 2.05 -24.69
N ASP A 289 21.08 2.76 -23.59
CA ASP A 289 22.14 3.20 -22.71
C ASP A 289 22.97 1.96 -22.30
N PRO A 290 24.29 2.09 -22.07
CA PRO A 290 25.11 0.96 -21.70
C PRO A 290 24.54 0.34 -20.42
N VAL A 291 24.04 -0.90 -20.52
CA VAL A 291 23.49 -1.65 -19.39
C VAL A 291 24.62 -1.87 -18.38
N LEU A 292 24.49 -1.26 -17.20
CA LEU A 292 25.48 -1.37 -16.12
C LEU A 292 25.12 -2.47 -15.13
N SER A 293 23.95 -3.09 -15.26
CA SER A 293 23.45 -4.13 -14.35
C SER A 293 23.34 -5.49 -15.05
N ARG A 294 23.62 -6.59 -14.35
CA ARG A 294 23.33 -7.95 -14.84
C ARG A 294 22.90 -8.90 -13.72
N LEU A 295 22.15 -9.93 -14.10
CA LEU A 295 21.72 -11.01 -13.20
C LEU A 295 22.48 -12.30 -13.51
N CYS A 296 23.11 -12.87 -12.49
CA CYS A 296 24.01 -14.02 -12.60
C CYS A 296 23.68 -15.10 -11.58
N VAL A 297 23.69 -16.37 -12.00
CA VAL A 297 23.59 -17.52 -11.08
C VAL A 297 24.87 -18.35 -11.03
N ASP A 298 25.81 -18.07 -11.93
CA ASP A 298 27.10 -18.72 -12.06
C ASP A 298 28.19 -17.68 -12.41
N ASN A 299 29.46 -18.07 -12.24
CA ASN A 299 30.61 -17.20 -12.52
C ASN A 299 30.77 -16.80 -14.00
N LYS A 300 30.07 -17.49 -14.92
CA LYS A 300 30.22 -17.26 -16.36
C LYS A 300 29.28 -16.17 -16.87
N CYS A 301 28.07 -16.05 -16.32
CA CYS A 301 27.11 -14.99 -16.66
C CYS A 301 26.91 -14.79 -18.19
N GLU A 302 26.99 -15.86 -18.98
CA GLU A 302 27.10 -15.75 -20.44
C GLU A 302 25.79 -15.37 -21.15
N LYS A 303 24.63 -15.49 -20.47
CA LYS A 303 23.31 -15.26 -21.05
C LYS A 303 22.48 -14.30 -20.20
N PRO A 304 21.68 -13.41 -20.82
CA PRO A 304 20.72 -12.60 -20.10
C PRO A 304 19.70 -13.52 -19.44
N ARG A 305 19.45 -13.28 -18.15
CA ARG A 305 18.47 -14.01 -17.34
C ARG A 305 17.44 -13.05 -16.78
N SER A 306 16.25 -13.58 -16.52
CA SER A 306 15.21 -12.88 -15.79
C SER A 306 15.36 -13.05 -14.27
N ASP A 307 16.33 -13.85 -13.83
CA ASP A 307 16.54 -14.18 -12.42
C ASP A 307 18.04 -14.42 -12.13
N GLY A 308 18.52 -13.96 -10.97
CA GLY A 308 19.90 -14.15 -10.55
C GLY A 308 20.39 -13.15 -9.51
N PHE A 309 21.63 -13.33 -9.05
CA PHE A 309 22.33 -12.39 -8.21
C PHE A 309 22.75 -11.15 -9.00
N LEU A 310 22.55 -9.97 -8.39
CA LEU A 310 22.86 -8.69 -9.00
C LEU A 310 24.36 -8.40 -9.01
N GLU A 311 24.87 -8.04 -10.19
CA GLU A 311 26.20 -7.47 -10.38
C GLU A 311 26.10 -6.13 -11.13
N ILE A 312 26.88 -5.15 -10.66
CA ILE A 312 26.98 -3.82 -11.28
C ILE A 312 28.37 -3.65 -11.90
N TYR A 313 28.42 -3.14 -13.13
CA TYR A 313 29.66 -2.87 -13.85
C TYR A 313 30.30 -1.58 -13.35
N ASN A 314 31.52 -1.69 -12.83
CA ASN A 314 32.33 -0.56 -12.44
C ASN A 314 33.18 -0.09 -13.63
N VAL A 315 32.78 1.01 -14.26
CA VAL A 315 33.44 1.56 -15.46
C VAL A 315 34.91 1.95 -15.20
N THR A 316 35.26 2.36 -13.98
CA THR A 316 36.62 2.82 -13.65
C THR A 316 37.60 1.65 -13.45
N THR A 317 37.12 0.52 -12.92
CA THR A 317 37.95 -0.67 -12.69
C THR A 317 37.77 -1.75 -13.74
N GLU A 318 36.82 -1.59 -14.67
CA GLU A 318 36.44 -2.57 -15.70
C GLU A 318 36.06 -3.94 -15.10
N GLN A 319 35.38 -3.93 -13.95
CA GLN A 319 35.02 -5.13 -13.18
C GLN A 319 33.52 -5.17 -12.89
N TRP A 320 32.95 -6.39 -12.93
CA TRP A 320 31.61 -6.65 -12.41
C TRP A 320 31.68 -6.88 -10.90
N VAL A 321 30.83 -6.16 -10.15
CA VAL A 321 30.86 -6.14 -8.69
C VAL A 321 29.53 -6.64 -8.15
N PRO A 322 29.50 -7.71 -7.34
CA PRO A 322 28.27 -8.21 -6.74
C PRO A 322 27.77 -7.28 -5.64
N ILE A 323 26.46 -7.28 -5.38
CA ILE A 323 25.83 -6.40 -4.39
C ILE A 323 25.34 -7.22 -3.19
N CYS A 324 25.68 -6.80 -1.96
CA CYS A 324 25.12 -7.34 -0.70
C CYS A 324 24.57 -6.22 0.19
N ASP A 325 23.82 -5.29 -0.40
CA ASP A 325 23.14 -4.27 0.37
C ASP A 325 21.95 -4.90 1.11
N ALA A 326 22.05 -4.98 2.44
CA ALA A 326 20.98 -5.50 3.28
C ALA A 326 19.70 -4.65 3.25
N ARG A 327 19.80 -3.39 2.78
CA ARG A 327 18.68 -2.47 2.56
C ARG A 327 18.29 -2.35 1.09
N PHE A 328 18.67 -3.33 0.26
CA PHE A 328 18.21 -3.39 -1.12
C PHE A 328 16.74 -3.78 -1.15
N THR A 329 15.91 -2.96 -1.79
CA THR A 329 14.45 -3.12 -1.73
C THR A 329 13.85 -3.50 -3.07
N GLU A 330 12.54 -3.76 -3.07
CA GLU A 330 11.78 -4.00 -4.28
C GLU A 330 11.84 -2.80 -5.25
N ARG A 331 11.87 -1.55 -4.74
CA ARG A 331 12.00 -0.35 -5.58
C ARG A 331 13.33 -0.32 -6.34
N ASN A 332 14.43 -0.71 -5.70
CA ASN A 332 15.72 -0.84 -6.38
C ASN A 332 15.65 -1.94 -7.46
N ALA A 333 15.04 -3.09 -7.13
CA ALA A 333 14.87 -4.19 -8.07
C ALA A 333 13.98 -3.81 -9.27
N GLN A 334 12.95 -2.97 -9.09
CA GLN A 334 12.11 -2.45 -10.17
C GLN A 334 12.94 -1.67 -11.20
N VAL A 335 13.88 -0.82 -10.74
CA VAL A 335 14.78 -0.09 -11.64
C VAL A 335 15.73 -1.04 -12.36
N VAL A 336 16.27 -2.06 -11.68
CA VAL A 336 17.11 -3.09 -12.32
C VAL A 336 16.35 -3.83 -13.41
N CYS A 337 15.14 -4.32 -13.12
CA CYS A 337 14.32 -5.03 -14.09
C CYS A 337 13.99 -4.13 -15.29
N ARG A 338 13.71 -2.84 -15.06
CA ARG A 338 13.48 -1.86 -16.12
C ARG A 338 14.72 -1.63 -16.99
N GLU A 339 15.89 -1.44 -16.37
CA GLU A 339 17.17 -1.25 -17.05
C GLU A 339 17.51 -2.46 -17.95
N LEU A 340 17.16 -3.67 -17.49
CA LEU A 340 17.34 -4.92 -18.23
C LEU A 340 16.26 -5.18 -19.31
N GLY A 341 15.23 -4.33 -19.40
CA GLY A 341 14.14 -4.48 -20.36
C GLY A 341 13.05 -5.49 -19.98
N TYR A 342 12.96 -5.87 -18.71
CA TYR A 342 11.87 -6.70 -18.15
C TYR A 342 10.74 -5.83 -17.57
N SER A 343 9.59 -6.45 -17.34
CA SER A 343 8.48 -5.81 -16.64
C SER A 343 8.83 -5.52 -15.18
N THR A 344 8.29 -4.41 -14.66
CA THR A 344 8.48 -3.99 -13.25
C THR A 344 7.33 -4.39 -12.33
N LEU A 345 6.33 -5.12 -12.85
CA LEU A 345 5.14 -5.50 -12.09
C LEU A 345 5.38 -6.71 -11.19
N ASN A 346 6.05 -7.74 -11.72
CA ASN A 346 6.34 -8.98 -11.01
C ASN A 346 7.80 -9.03 -10.58
N VAL A 347 8.18 -8.14 -9.66
CA VAL A 347 9.54 -8.06 -9.14
C VAL A 347 9.59 -8.72 -7.77
N TYR A 348 10.63 -9.52 -7.56
CA TYR A 348 10.96 -10.10 -6.28
C TYR A 348 12.45 -9.91 -5.99
N THR A 349 12.75 -9.60 -4.74
CA THR A 349 14.13 -9.47 -4.25
C THR A 349 14.29 -10.32 -3.00
N ALA A 350 15.45 -10.95 -2.87
CA ALA A 350 15.85 -11.72 -1.70
C ALA A 350 17.34 -11.51 -1.43
N LEU A 351 17.74 -11.85 -0.21
CA LEU A 351 19.13 -11.95 0.18
C LEU A 351 19.45 -13.43 0.39
N GLY A 352 20.57 -13.91 -0.14
CA GLY A 352 21.04 -15.24 0.18
C GLY A 352 22.49 -15.51 -0.22
N PRO A 353 23.04 -16.63 0.23
CA PRO A 353 24.45 -16.96 0.01
C PRO A 353 24.72 -17.27 -1.46
N ARG A 354 25.87 -16.83 -1.95
CA ARG A 354 26.33 -17.09 -3.31
C ARG A 354 27.49 -18.10 -3.31
N LEU A 355 27.16 -19.35 -3.63
CA LEU A 355 28.10 -20.49 -3.49
C LEU A 355 29.26 -20.46 -4.51
N ASP A 356 29.12 -19.74 -5.62
CA ASP A 356 30.15 -19.61 -6.66
C ASP A 356 31.21 -18.53 -6.36
N VAL A 357 30.97 -17.66 -5.37
CA VAL A 357 31.87 -16.56 -5.00
C VAL A 357 32.75 -16.96 -3.81
N GLY A 358 34.05 -17.11 -4.07
CA GLY A 358 35.05 -17.42 -3.06
C GLY A 358 35.82 -16.20 -2.53
N PRO A 359 36.62 -16.36 -1.46
CA PRO A 359 37.40 -15.28 -0.83
C PRO A 359 38.35 -14.57 -1.81
N THR A 360 38.92 -15.31 -2.76
CA THR A 360 39.84 -14.76 -3.77
C THR A 360 39.13 -13.83 -4.74
N GLN A 361 37.91 -14.16 -5.17
CA GLN A 361 37.17 -13.39 -6.16
C GLN A 361 36.80 -12.00 -5.66
N THR A 362 36.28 -11.89 -4.42
CA THR A 362 35.96 -10.59 -3.81
C THR A 362 37.20 -9.76 -3.47
N SER A 363 38.37 -10.39 -3.28
CA SER A 363 39.62 -9.70 -2.92
C SER A 363 40.22 -8.87 -4.05
N HIS A 364 39.86 -9.17 -5.31
CA HIS A 364 40.34 -8.44 -6.49
C HIS A 364 39.54 -7.15 -6.77
N ILE A 365 38.44 -6.94 -6.08
CA ILE A 365 37.56 -5.77 -6.23
C ILE A 365 38.16 -4.60 -5.45
N ARG A 366 38.54 -3.54 -6.17
CA ARG A 366 39.21 -2.37 -5.58
C ARG A 366 38.24 -1.31 -5.06
N SER A 367 37.03 -1.25 -5.61
CA SER A 367 36.01 -0.28 -5.22
C SER A 367 34.61 -0.91 -5.30
N TRP A 368 33.77 -0.58 -4.33
CA TRP A 368 32.39 -1.06 -4.23
C TRP A 368 31.41 0.04 -4.65
N PRO A 369 30.33 -0.31 -5.36
CA PRO A 369 29.23 0.61 -5.60
C PRO A 369 28.66 1.13 -4.27
N HIS A 370 28.31 2.42 -4.24
CA HIS A 370 27.58 2.98 -3.11
C HIS A 370 26.17 2.38 -3.06
N SER A 371 25.61 2.27 -1.86
CA SER A 371 24.21 1.90 -1.71
C SER A 371 23.30 2.97 -2.31
N LEU A 372 22.33 2.53 -3.11
CA LEU A 372 21.40 3.38 -3.85
C LEU A 372 20.01 3.32 -3.26
N GLU A 373 19.30 4.43 -3.35
CA GLU A 373 17.93 4.60 -2.87
C GLU A 373 17.07 5.10 -4.03
N CYS A 374 16.40 4.15 -4.68
CA CYS A 374 15.53 4.43 -5.81
C CYS A 374 14.09 4.68 -5.35
N VAL A 375 13.35 5.50 -6.09
CA VAL A 375 11.90 5.65 -5.98
C VAL A 375 11.18 4.51 -6.72
N GLY A 376 11.83 3.85 -7.67
CA GLY A 376 11.27 2.74 -8.47
C GLY A 376 10.77 3.18 -9.84
N THR A 377 10.83 4.47 -10.18
CA THR A 377 10.38 5.04 -11.47
C THR A 377 11.55 5.47 -12.38
N GLU A 378 12.76 5.47 -11.85
CA GLU A 378 13.99 5.77 -12.56
C GLU A 378 14.23 4.78 -13.71
N SER A 379 14.90 5.24 -14.76
CA SER A 379 15.12 4.40 -15.94
C SER A 379 16.39 3.57 -15.88
N VAL A 380 17.39 4.01 -15.11
CA VAL A 380 18.65 3.31 -14.86
C VAL A 380 19.04 3.47 -13.39
N LEU A 381 19.75 2.49 -12.82
CA LEU A 381 20.14 2.55 -11.40
C LEU A 381 21.00 3.78 -11.05
N SER A 382 21.78 4.30 -11.99
CA SER A 382 22.63 5.48 -11.77
C SER A 382 21.86 6.79 -11.57
N GLU A 383 20.56 6.82 -11.89
CA GLU A 383 19.69 7.97 -11.63
C GLU A 383 19.17 8.01 -10.18
N CYS A 384 19.27 6.89 -9.45
CA CYS A 384 18.84 6.83 -8.07
C CYS A 384 19.77 7.64 -7.14
N GLU A 385 19.20 8.15 -6.05
CA GLU A 385 19.99 8.91 -5.08
C GLU A 385 20.91 7.99 -4.28
N TYR A 386 22.07 8.51 -3.87
CA TYR A 386 22.94 7.79 -2.93
C TYR A 386 22.32 7.83 -1.54
N ARG A 387 22.42 6.72 -0.81
CA ARG A 387 21.97 6.67 0.57
C ARG A 387 22.98 7.34 1.51
N LEU A 388 22.67 8.54 2.00
CA LEU A 388 23.61 9.41 2.73
C LEU A 388 23.61 9.25 4.27
N ASN A 389 23.20 8.11 4.81
CA ASN A 389 22.86 7.92 6.23
C ASN A 389 24.09 7.77 7.18
N GLY A 390 25.12 8.61 7.03
CA GLY A 390 26.14 8.86 8.05
C GLY A 390 27.37 7.95 8.08
N TYR A 391 27.42 6.85 7.32
CA TYR A 391 28.61 5.98 7.21
C TYR A 391 28.97 5.74 5.74
N VAL A 392 29.59 6.74 5.10
CA VAL A 392 29.84 6.69 3.64
C VAL A 392 31.19 6.08 3.25
N ASP A 393 32.19 5.96 4.14
CA ASP A 393 33.56 5.77 3.63
C ASP A 393 34.12 4.33 3.55
N ASN A 394 33.36 3.27 3.88
CA ASN A 394 33.92 1.89 3.93
C ASN A 394 32.95 0.75 3.55
N TYR A 395 31.97 0.96 2.68
CA TYR A 395 31.13 -0.15 2.21
C TYR A 395 31.97 -1.21 1.49
N LYS A 396 31.93 -2.44 2.00
CA LYS A 396 32.60 -3.62 1.43
C LYS A 396 31.67 -4.80 1.50
N CYS A 397 31.66 -5.61 0.44
CA CYS A 397 30.88 -6.84 0.39
C CYS A 397 31.79 -8.07 0.46
N PRO A 398 32.06 -8.61 1.66
CA PRO A 398 32.86 -9.82 1.78
C PRO A 398 32.08 -11.04 1.26
N TYR A 399 32.81 -12.09 0.85
CA TYR A 399 32.27 -13.29 0.21
C TYR A 399 31.31 -14.11 1.08
N ASP A 400 31.37 -13.95 2.41
CA ASP A 400 30.55 -14.66 3.40
C ASP A 400 29.22 -13.96 3.72
N ARG A 401 28.88 -12.88 3.00
CA ARG A 401 27.58 -12.20 3.12
C ARG A 401 26.51 -12.81 2.23
N ASP A 402 25.27 -12.47 2.56
CA ASP A 402 24.13 -12.67 1.69
C ASP A 402 24.10 -11.61 0.58
N PHE A 403 24.03 -12.08 -0.67
CA PHE A 403 24.00 -11.26 -1.87
C PHE A 403 22.56 -11.02 -2.33
N VAL A 404 22.36 -9.91 -3.04
CA VAL A 404 21.08 -9.52 -3.61
C VAL A 404 20.74 -10.43 -4.78
N TYR A 405 19.65 -11.17 -4.65
CA TYR A 405 19.03 -11.97 -5.71
C TYR A 405 17.76 -11.28 -6.20
N ILE A 406 17.62 -11.12 -7.51
CA ILE A 406 16.48 -10.46 -8.14
C ILE A 406 15.80 -11.43 -9.10
N TYR A 407 14.48 -11.40 -9.10
CA TYR A 407 13.62 -12.04 -10.08
C TYR A 407 12.75 -10.99 -10.76
N CYS A 408 12.85 -10.90 -12.09
CA CYS A 408 12.02 -10.10 -12.97
C CYS A 408 11.03 -11.02 -13.70
N GLY A 409 9.81 -11.10 -13.20
CA GLY A 409 8.77 -11.95 -13.77
C GLY A 409 8.18 -11.43 -15.07
N SER A 410 7.62 -12.34 -15.87
CA SER A 410 6.84 -12.00 -17.06
C SER A 410 5.47 -11.42 -16.69
N GLU A 411 4.92 -10.61 -17.58
CA GLU A 411 3.55 -10.11 -17.48
C GLU A 411 2.55 -11.24 -17.72
N ALA A 412 1.45 -11.21 -16.96
CA ALA A 412 0.36 -12.18 -17.08
C ALA A 412 -0.64 -11.79 -18.19
N LEU A 413 -0.74 -10.49 -18.49
CA LEU A 413 -1.65 -9.97 -19.51
C LEU A 413 -0.99 -9.88 -20.89
N PRO A 414 -1.79 -9.86 -21.97
CA PRO A 414 -1.31 -9.56 -23.32
C PRO A 414 -0.70 -8.16 -23.42
N GLN A 415 0.23 -7.94 -24.37
CA GLN A 415 0.93 -6.65 -24.55
C GLN A 415 0.04 -5.43 -24.83
N ASN A 416 -1.24 -5.63 -25.15
CA ASN A 416 -2.21 -4.58 -25.45
C ASN A 416 -3.22 -4.34 -24.30
N GLU A 417 -3.01 -4.95 -23.14
CA GLU A 417 -3.81 -4.80 -21.94
C GLU A 417 -2.90 -4.53 -20.74
N ASP A 418 -3.31 -3.60 -19.89
CA ASP A 418 -2.59 -3.25 -18.67
C ASP A 418 -3.46 -3.51 -17.44
N HIS A 419 -2.83 -3.71 -16.29
CA HIS A 419 -3.56 -4.00 -15.06
C HIS A 419 -4.35 -2.79 -14.55
N TRP A 420 -5.57 -3.04 -14.06
CA TRP A 420 -6.41 -2.07 -13.38
C TRP A 420 -6.43 -2.31 -11.85
N GLY A 421 -7.07 -1.41 -11.11
CA GLY A 421 -6.99 -1.35 -9.64
C GLY A 421 -7.63 -2.52 -8.90
N GLY A 422 -8.79 -2.98 -9.36
CA GLY A 422 -9.66 -3.89 -8.61
C GLY A 422 -10.78 -3.17 -7.85
N VAL A 423 -11.47 -3.92 -6.99
CA VAL A 423 -12.62 -3.45 -6.21
C VAL A 423 -12.27 -3.43 -4.73
N ARG A 424 -12.32 -2.26 -4.12
CA ARG A 424 -11.99 -2.05 -2.70
C ARG A 424 -13.24 -1.71 -1.91
N PHE A 425 -13.58 -2.53 -0.92
CA PHE A 425 -14.65 -2.29 0.03
C PHE A 425 -14.04 -1.78 1.32
N SER A 426 -14.42 -0.58 1.73
CA SER A 426 -13.90 0.01 2.97
C SER A 426 -14.96 0.83 3.69
N ILE A 427 -14.66 1.17 4.94
CA ILE A 427 -15.40 2.15 5.71
C ILE A 427 -15.04 3.57 5.23
N ARG A 428 -15.97 4.52 5.36
CA ARG A 428 -15.81 5.90 4.83
C ARG A 428 -14.68 6.69 5.49
N SER A 429 -14.46 6.44 6.77
CA SER A 429 -13.47 7.11 7.62
C SER A 429 -12.72 6.05 8.42
N PHE A 430 -11.99 6.42 9.46
CA PHE A 430 -11.22 5.48 10.26
C PHE A 430 -12.05 4.67 11.27
N GLU A 431 -13.30 5.09 11.50
CA GLU A 431 -14.24 4.46 12.42
C GLU A 431 -15.61 4.25 11.76
N THR A 432 -16.33 3.22 12.19
CA THR A 432 -17.73 3.03 11.83
C THR A 432 -18.60 3.98 12.64
N VAL A 433 -19.18 4.98 11.97
CA VAL A 433 -20.09 5.98 12.57
C VAL A 433 -21.38 5.33 13.09
N ASP A 434 -21.78 4.20 12.49
CA ASP A 434 -22.97 3.46 12.90
C ASP A 434 -22.70 2.61 14.14
N SER A 435 -22.93 3.25 15.28
CA SER A 435 -23.09 2.62 16.58
C SER A 435 -24.04 1.40 16.51
N PRO A 436 -23.62 0.22 17.00
CA PRO A 436 -24.51 -0.93 17.24
C PRO A 436 -25.72 -0.63 18.13
N LEU A 437 -25.76 0.54 18.79
CA LEU A 437 -26.92 1.03 19.55
C LEU A 437 -28.20 1.19 18.70
N ASN A 438 -28.10 1.20 17.36
CA ASN A 438 -29.26 1.14 16.46
C ASN A 438 -29.57 -0.26 15.92
N ARG A 439 -28.96 -1.33 16.46
CA ARG A 439 -29.40 -2.70 16.21
C ARG A 439 -30.23 -3.19 17.41
N PRO A 440 -31.57 -3.05 17.38
CA PRO A 440 -32.40 -3.80 18.29
C PRO A 440 -32.09 -5.29 18.10
N THR A 441 -31.78 -5.95 19.20
CA THR A 441 -31.95 -7.39 19.32
C THR A 441 -33.37 -7.74 18.84
N LEU A 442 -33.49 -8.70 17.91
CA LEU A 442 -34.73 -9.14 17.23
C LEU A 442 -35.19 -8.36 15.99
N SER A 443 -34.34 -8.24 14.96
CA SER A 443 -34.78 -8.42 13.57
C SER A 443 -33.57 -8.60 12.65
N TYR A 444 -33.42 -9.80 12.07
CA TYR A 444 -32.56 -10.06 10.92
C TYR A 444 -33.13 -9.38 9.66
N VAL A 445 -33.21 -8.05 9.67
CA VAL A 445 -33.42 -7.29 8.43
C VAL A 445 -32.02 -6.85 8.01
N SER A 446 -31.43 -7.64 7.10
CA SER A 446 -30.27 -7.26 6.32
C SER A 446 -30.61 -5.95 5.61
N THR A 447 -30.09 -4.84 6.11
CA THR A 447 -30.01 -3.60 5.34
C THR A 447 -28.96 -3.83 4.26
N GLU A 448 -29.37 -3.65 3.00
CA GLU A 448 -28.62 -3.78 1.75
C GLU A 448 -27.10 -3.87 1.95
N SER A 449 -26.56 -5.09 2.04
CA SER A 449 -25.13 -5.33 2.13
C SER A 449 -24.58 -5.61 0.74
N SER A 450 -23.43 -5.04 0.42
CA SER A 450 -22.68 -5.37 -0.78
C SER A 450 -22.58 -6.89 -1.03
N ARG A 451 -22.85 -7.30 -2.27
CA ARG A 451 -22.95 -8.69 -2.71
C ARG A 451 -22.36 -8.84 -4.10
N LEU A 452 -21.55 -9.89 -4.27
CA LEU A 452 -20.97 -10.30 -5.54
C LEU A 452 -21.36 -11.75 -5.81
N GLU A 453 -22.13 -11.98 -6.86
CA GLU A 453 -22.57 -13.31 -7.28
C GLU A 453 -22.32 -13.49 -8.78
N TYR A 454 -21.67 -14.58 -9.19
CA TYR A 454 -21.29 -14.84 -10.60
C TYR A 454 -20.53 -13.66 -11.25
N VAL A 455 -19.45 -13.22 -10.59
CA VAL A 455 -18.61 -12.10 -11.04
C VAL A 455 -17.24 -12.59 -11.49
N HIS A 456 -16.81 -12.16 -12.67
CA HIS A 456 -15.49 -12.42 -13.23
C HIS A 456 -14.64 -11.15 -13.18
N ILE A 457 -13.54 -11.19 -12.42
CA ILE A 457 -12.55 -10.11 -12.33
C ILE A 457 -11.27 -10.59 -12.98
N ILE A 458 -10.86 -9.88 -14.03
CA ILE A 458 -9.72 -10.25 -14.88
C ILE A 458 -8.73 -9.10 -14.87
N GLY A 459 -7.43 -9.38 -14.77
CA GLY A 459 -6.38 -8.40 -15.02
C GLY A 459 -6.35 -7.22 -14.03
N ALA A 460 -6.91 -7.37 -12.84
CA ALA A 460 -6.78 -6.36 -11.79
C ALA A 460 -5.37 -6.43 -11.15
N GLY A 461 -5.12 -5.66 -10.10
CA GLY A 461 -3.97 -5.84 -9.24
C GLY A 461 -3.00 -4.65 -9.12
N ILE A 462 -3.22 -3.57 -9.88
CA ILE A 462 -2.40 -2.34 -9.84
C ILE A 462 -3.32 -1.14 -9.72
N LEU A 463 -3.26 -0.45 -8.59
CA LEU A 463 -4.01 0.78 -8.33
C LEU A 463 -3.02 1.91 -8.08
N HIS A 464 -3.16 3.03 -8.78
CA HIS A 464 -2.28 4.21 -8.63
C HIS A 464 -0.79 3.89 -8.80
N ASN A 465 -0.49 2.92 -9.68
CA ASN A 465 0.84 2.35 -9.92
C ASN A 465 1.46 1.59 -8.73
N GLU A 466 0.66 1.23 -7.74
CA GLU A 466 1.05 0.36 -6.62
C GLU A 466 0.30 -0.97 -6.68
N LYS A 467 0.90 -2.02 -6.10
CA LYS A 467 0.25 -3.32 -5.97
C LYS A 467 -0.99 -3.19 -5.09
N SER A 468 -2.13 -3.67 -5.58
CA SER A 468 -3.41 -3.70 -4.85
C SER A 468 -4.13 -5.03 -5.10
N ALA A 469 -4.89 -5.57 -4.17
CA ALA A 469 -5.63 -6.82 -4.40
C ALA A 469 -6.76 -6.62 -5.43
N ALA A 470 -7.09 -7.68 -6.20
CA ALA A 470 -8.20 -7.60 -7.15
C ALA A 470 -9.54 -7.37 -6.45
N ILE A 471 -9.74 -7.97 -5.28
CA ILE A 471 -10.79 -7.62 -4.32
C ILE A 471 -10.14 -7.36 -2.96
N GLN A 472 -10.32 -6.16 -2.40
CA GLN A 472 -9.82 -5.79 -1.08
C GLN A 472 -10.98 -5.46 -0.14
N LEU A 473 -11.03 -6.12 1.01
CA LEU A 473 -12.00 -5.86 2.09
C LEU A 473 -11.27 -5.26 3.28
N VAL A 474 -11.59 -4.03 3.66
CA VAL A 474 -10.99 -3.35 4.81
C VAL A 474 -12.08 -3.04 5.82
N GLN A 475 -12.07 -3.75 6.95
CA GLN A 475 -13.02 -3.59 8.06
C GLN A 475 -14.50 -3.68 7.63
N ARG A 476 -14.80 -4.40 6.54
CA ARG A 476 -16.13 -4.49 5.94
C ARG A 476 -16.47 -5.91 5.48
N GLU A 477 -17.74 -6.30 5.67
CA GLU A 477 -18.30 -7.58 5.26
C GLU A 477 -18.91 -7.49 3.86
N VAL A 478 -18.68 -8.52 3.04
CA VAL A 478 -19.22 -8.66 1.69
C VAL A 478 -19.59 -10.12 1.45
N GLN A 479 -20.75 -10.36 0.85
CA GLN A 479 -21.18 -11.71 0.45
C GLN A 479 -20.60 -12.05 -0.93
N MET A 480 -19.97 -13.21 -1.06
CA MET A 480 -19.25 -13.62 -2.27
C MET A 480 -19.54 -15.07 -2.62
N ASP A 481 -20.21 -15.28 -3.74
CA ASP A 481 -20.58 -16.60 -4.25
C ASP A 481 -20.25 -16.71 -5.75
N HIS A 482 -19.64 -17.81 -6.18
CA HIS A 482 -19.30 -18.07 -7.58
C HIS A 482 -18.44 -16.97 -8.23
N ILE A 483 -17.37 -16.54 -7.56
CA ILE A 483 -16.45 -15.50 -8.06
C ILE A 483 -15.26 -16.12 -8.77
N THR A 484 -14.89 -15.56 -9.92
CA THR A 484 -13.66 -15.91 -10.63
C THR A 484 -12.71 -14.71 -10.67
N VAL A 485 -11.51 -14.85 -10.08
CA VAL A 485 -10.43 -13.85 -10.15
C VAL A 485 -9.24 -14.44 -10.90
N THR A 486 -8.80 -13.78 -11.97
CA THR A 486 -7.71 -14.28 -12.82
C THR A 486 -6.70 -13.21 -13.16
N SER A 487 -5.42 -13.59 -13.19
CA SER A 487 -4.33 -12.72 -13.66
C SER A 487 -4.22 -11.41 -12.88
N SER A 488 -4.39 -11.44 -11.55
CA SER A 488 -4.09 -10.29 -10.69
C SER A 488 -2.58 -10.05 -10.61
N ALA A 489 -2.15 -8.80 -10.77
CA ALA A 489 -0.75 -8.39 -10.55
C ALA A 489 -0.32 -8.42 -9.06
N SER A 490 -1.26 -8.65 -8.14
CA SER A 490 -1.02 -8.76 -6.70
C SER A 490 -1.84 -9.93 -6.13
N HIS A 491 -2.52 -9.75 -5.00
CA HIS A 491 -3.42 -10.72 -4.40
C HIS A 491 -4.71 -10.90 -5.22
N GLY A 492 -5.30 -12.09 -5.15
CA GLY A 492 -6.64 -12.34 -5.67
C GLY A 492 -7.69 -11.68 -4.79
N ILE A 493 -7.84 -12.17 -3.56
CA ILE A 493 -8.72 -11.57 -2.54
C ILE A 493 -7.90 -11.26 -1.30
N GLU A 494 -8.10 -10.07 -0.74
CA GLU A 494 -7.48 -9.63 0.51
C GLU A 494 -8.55 -9.15 1.50
N ALA A 495 -8.52 -9.66 2.74
CA ALA A 495 -9.42 -9.25 3.81
C ALA A 495 -8.62 -8.80 5.04
N ILE A 496 -8.78 -7.53 5.42
CA ILE A 496 -8.04 -6.87 6.51
C ILE A 496 -9.02 -6.42 7.59
N GLY A 497 -8.83 -6.91 8.81
CA GLY A 497 -9.55 -6.42 9.99
C GLY A 497 -11.07 -6.62 9.97
N VAL A 498 -11.58 -7.56 9.17
CA VAL A 498 -13.01 -7.87 9.12
C VAL A 498 -13.43 -8.63 10.38
N SER A 499 -14.33 -8.05 11.18
CA SER A 499 -14.78 -8.63 12.46
C SER A 499 -15.91 -9.65 12.32
N GLY A 500 -16.69 -9.58 11.24
CA GLY A 500 -17.80 -10.48 10.97
C GLY A 500 -17.42 -11.78 10.27
N SER A 501 -18.45 -12.50 9.84
CA SER A 501 -18.29 -13.77 9.12
C SER A 501 -18.05 -13.53 7.63
N LEU A 502 -17.14 -14.31 7.06
CA LEU A 502 -16.82 -14.30 5.64
C LEU A 502 -17.06 -15.70 5.09
N SER A 503 -17.83 -15.80 4.01
CA SER A 503 -18.11 -17.07 3.35
C SER A 503 -17.77 -16.93 1.88
N PHE A 504 -16.81 -17.72 1.43
CA PHE A 504 -16.41 -17.84 0.04
C PHE A 504 -16.81 -19.23 -0.46
N ASN A 505 -17.79 -19.27 -1.35
CA ASN A 505 -18.32 -20.51 -1.89
C ASN A 505 -18.13 -20.57 -3.41
N ASP A 506 -17.56 -21.67 -3.88
CA ASP A 506 -17.28 -21.92 -5.31
C ASP A 506 -16.48 -20.80 -5.98
N ILE A 507 -15.39 -20.35 -5.34
CA ILE A 507 -14.50 -19.33 -5.91
C ILE A 507 -13.37 -19.97 -6.73
N ILE A 508 -13.02 -19.33 -7.84
CA ILE A 508 -11.91 -19.72 -8.72
C ILE A 508 -10.88 -18.59 -8.72
N ILE A 509 -9.71 -18.83 -8.13
CA ILE A 509 -8.64 -17.84 -8.02
C ILE A 509 -7.39 -18.40 -8.69
N LYS A 510 -7.01 -17.84 -9.83
CA LYS A 510 -5.91 -18.38 -10.63
C LYS A 510 -4.98 -17.36 -11.26
N ASP A 511 -3.74 -17.80 -11.48
CA ASP A 511 -2.73 -17.08 -12.25
C ASP A 511 -2.38 -15.69 -11.68
N ASN A 512 -2.52 -15.50 -10.36
CA ASN A 512 -2.19 -14.23 -9.69
C ASN A 512 -0.72 -14.20 -9.27
N VAL A 513 -0.09 -13.03 -9.31
CA VAL A 513 1.33 -12.86 -8.94
C VAL A 513 1.55 -13.02 -7.43
N GLY A 514 0.62 -12.54 -6.61
CA GLY A 514 0.68 -12.61 -5.15
C GLY A 514 0.05 -13.88 -4.58
N VAL A 515 -0.49 -13.75 -3.36
CA VAL A 515 -1.31 -14.77 -2.70
C VAL A 515 -2.70 -14.89 -3.36
N GLY A 516 -3.25 -16.11 -3.44
CA GLY A 516 -4.62 -16.31 -3.90
C GLY A 516 -5.66 -15.63 -3.00
N VAL A 517 -5.76 -16.07 -1.73
CA VAL A 517 -6.60 -15.45 -0.68
C VAL A 517 -5.76 -15.08 0.54
N ASN A 518 -5.70 -13.80 0.89
CA ASN A 518 -4.97 -13.27 2.05
C ASN A 518 -5.95 -12.77 3.12
N PHE A 519 -5.92 -13.37 4.31
CA PHE A 519 -6.64 -12.90 5.49
C PHE A 519 -5.68 -12.35 6.53
N LEU A 520 -6.01 -11.15 7.01
CA LEU A 520 -5.36 -10.49 8.12
C LEU A 520 -6.42 -10.17 9.18
N SER A 521 -6.63 -11.10 10.09
CA SER A 521 -7.58 -10.96 11.20
C SER A 521 -6.95 -10.16 12.33
N LEU A 522 -7.43 -8.93 12.50
CA LEU A 522 -6.93 -7.96 13.47
C LEU A 522 -8.04 -7.66 14.48
N THR A 523 -8.08 -8.44 15.55
CA THR A 523 -9.11 -8.29 16.59
C THR A 523 -8.46 -7.77 17.86
N GLY A 524 -8.85 -6.60 18.35
CA GLY A 524 -8.40 -6.16 19.68
C GLY A 524 -8.90 -7.09 20.79
N GLU A 525 -8.21 -7.12 21.93
CA GLU A 525 -8.74 -7.62 23.19
C GLU A 525 -9.68 -6.63 23.88
N SER A 526 -10.80 -7.17 24.35
CA SER A 526 -11.89 -6.51 25.06
C SER A 526 -11.60 -6.24 26.54
N SER A 527 -10.55 -6.86 27.11
CA SER A 527 -10.11 -6.56 28.48
C SER A 527 -9.47 -5.17 28.52
N GLY A 528 -10.30 -4.16 28.72
CA GLY A 528 -9.88 -2.78 29.04
C GLY A 528 -9.39 -2.63 30.48
N ASP A 529 -8.92 -3.71 31.11
CA ASP A 529 -8.41 -3.66 32.47
C ASP A 529 -7.04 -3.00 32.45
N ALA A 530 -6.97 -1.76 32.94
CA ALA A 530 -5.73 -0.98 33.03
C ALA A 530 -4.63 -1.71 33.83
N ASP A 531 -5.01 -2.69 34.65
CA ASP A 531 -4.08 -3.51 35.44
C ASP A 531 -3.41 -4.62 34.61
N VAL A 532 -3.99 -5.02 33.46
CA VAL A 532 -3.40 -6.02 32.56
C VAL A 532 -2.39 -5.36 31.64
N LYS A 533 -1.14 -5.29 32.11
CA LYS A 533 -0.04 -4.65 31.36
C LYS A 533 0.46 -5.46 30.15
N LYS A 534 0.09 -6.73 30.01
CA LYS A 534 0.62 -7.63 28.96
C LYS A 534 -0.50 -8.17 28.08
N LEU A 535 -0.34 -8.06 26.76
CA LEU A 535 -1.27 -8.56 25.76
C LEU A 535 -1.47 -10.07 25.89
N GLY A 536 -2.66 -10.61 25.61
CA GLY A 536 -2.94 -12.05 25.57
C GLY A 536 -2.48 -12.77 24.29
N TYR A 537 -1.79 -12.07 23.39
CA TYR A 537 -1.24 -12.58 22.13
C TYR A 537 0.16 -11.99 21.85
N ASP A 538 0.87 -12.55 20.88
CA ASP A 538 2.14 -12.03 20.37
C ASP A 538 1.89 -11.24 19.07
N PRO A 539 2.37 -9.99 18.92
CA PRO A 539 2.20 -9.27 17.67
C PRO A 539 2.77 -10.05 16.47
N LEU A 540 2.04 -10.03 15.36
CA LEU A 540 2.45 -10.67 14.11
C LEU A 540 3.80 -10.11 13.64
N ARG A 541 4.57 -10.93 12.91
CA ARG A 541 5.85 -10.52 12.31
C ARG A 541 5.62 -9.95 10.92
N LYS A 542 6.04 -10.65 9.87
CA LYS A 542 5.87 -10.21 8.48
C LYS A 542 4.40 -10.33 8.06
N VAL A 543 3.85 -9.24 7.53
CA VAL A 543 2.50 -9.16 6.96
C VAL A 543 2.61 -8.47 5.61
N ASP A 544 1.95 -9.05 4.60
CA ASP A 544 1.87 -8.50 3.25
C ASP A 544 0.54 -7.75 3.14
N ILE A 545 0.61 -6.42 3.06
CA ILE A 545 -0.51 -5.51 2.79
C ILE A 545 -0.07 -4.50 1.73
N SER A 546 -1.04 -3.98 0.98
CA SER A 546 -0.85 -2.94 -0.04
C SER A 546 -0.48 -1.59 0.60
N TYR A 547 0.12 -0.68 -0.17
CA TYR A 547 0.27 0.73 0.25
C TYR A 547 -1.08 1.46 0.14
N GLY A 548 -1.29 2.52 0.94
CA GLY A 548 -2.50 3.35 0.84
C GLY A 548 -3.82 2.62 1.15
N VAL A 549 -3.84 1.83 2.23
CA VAL A 549 -5.03 1.05 2.62
C VAL A 549 -6.13 2.00 3.12
N PHE A 550 -7.13 2.25 2.29
CA PHE A 550 -8.25 3.13 2.62
C PHE A 550 -9.04 2.59 3.82
N GLY A 551 -9.38 3.45 4.80
CA GLY A 551 -10.05 3.06 6.04
C GLY A 551 -9.12 2.64 7.18
N MET A 552 -7.79 2.65 6.97
CA MET A 552 -6.78 2.56 8.04
C MET A 552 -5.99 3.87 8.11
N VAL A 553 -5.50 4.22 9.30
CA VAL A 553 -4.69 5.44 9.51
C VAL A 553 -3.24 5.12 9.21
N ASP A 554 -2.64 5.80 8.24
CA ASP A 554 -1.19 5.80 8.05
C ASP A 554 -0.52 6.68 9.12
N MET A 555 0.55 6.19 9.73
CA MET A 555 1.36 6.95 10.70
C MET A 555 1.87 8.28 10.12
N CYS A 556 2.09 8.33 8.80
CA CYS A 556 2.51 9.51 8.06
C CYS A 556 1.37 10.18 7.28
N ASP A 557 0.10 9.96 7.65
CA ASP A 557 -1.04 10.72 7.08
C ASP A 557 -1.00 12.20 7.54
N THR A 558 -1.57 13.12 6.76
CA THR A 558 -1.53 14.57 7.04
C THR A 558 -2.11 15.01 8.39
N ASN A 559 -3.10 14.28 8.91
CA ASN A 559 -3.78 14.67 10.14
C ASN A 559 -2.96 14.23 11.35
N LYS A 560 -2.16 15.14 11.92
CA LYS A 560 -1.38 14.83 13.13
C LYS A 560 -2.26 14.56 14.35
N GLN A 561 -3.44 15.16 14.43
CA GLN A 561 -4.36 15.03 15.56
C GLN A 561 -5.63 14.30 15.10
N LEU A 562 -5.99 13.24 15.82
CA LEU A 562 -7.16 12.41 15.54
C LEU A 562 -8.01 12.29 16.81
N GLU A 563 -9.29 12.62 16.69
CA GLU A 563 -10.29 12.33 17.71
C GLU A 563 -10.83 10.91 17.49
N ILE A 564 -10.85 10.10 18.55
CA ILE A 564 -11.29 8.69 18.52
C ILE A 564 -12.58 8.56 19.33
N ASP A 565 -13.58 7.92 18.73
CA ASP A 565 -14.81 7.51 19.38
C ASP A 565 -14.64 6.17 20.10
N ASN A 566 -14.18 5.14 19.38
CA ASN A 566 -14.08 3.76 19.84
C ASN A 566 -12.73 3.11 19.53
N ARG A 567 -12.38 2.95 18.25
CA ARG A 567 -11.27 2.10 17.78
C ARG A 567 -10.85 2.48 16.38
N ILE A 568 -9.56 2.71 16.20
CA ILE A 568 -8.91 2.85 14.89
C ILE A 568 -7.76 1.84 14.73
N LEU A 569 -7.46 1.50 13.48
CA LEU A 569 -6.26 0.76 13.10
C LEU A 569 -5.23 1.74 12.54
N LEU A 570 -4.10 1.84 13.22
CA LEU A 570 -2.94 2.64 12.81
C LEU A 570 -1.92 1.70 12.16
N TYR A 571 -1.32 2.08 11.05
CA TYR A 571 -0.25 1.30 10.43
C TYR A 571 0.87 2.17 9.87
N TYR A 572 2.01 1.55 9.66
CA TYR A 572 3.09 2.08 8.86
C TYR A 572 3.74 0.95 8.06
N LYS A 573 3.93 1.18 6.77
CA LYS A 573 4.66 0.28 5.86
C LYS A 573 5.87 1.03 5.35
N TYR A 574 7.05 0.41 5.45
CA TYR A 574 8.29 1.04 5.01
C TYR A 574 8.28 1.32 3.50
N ASP A 575 8.99 2.39 3.12
CA ASP A 575 9.47 2.61 1.77
C ASP A 575 10.97 2.92 1.84
N ASN A 576 11.59 3.18 0.70
CA ASN A 576 13.02 3.43 0.59
C ASN A 576 13.50 4.64 1.39
N GLN A 577 12.65 5.65 1.55
CA GLN A 577 13.01 6.92 2.16
C GLN A 577 12.86 6.91 3.69
N PRO A 578 13.78 7.56 4.42
CA PRO A 578 13.64 7.76 5.85
C PRO A 578 12.50 8.73 6.15
N VAL A 579 11.74 8.45 7.22
CA VAL A 579 10.64 9.33 7.64
C VAL A 579 10.57 9.50 9.15
N ASP A 580 10.14 10.68 9.54
CA ASP A 580 9.77 11.05 10.91
C ASP A 580 8.30 11.47 10.95
N CYS A 581 7.47 10.74 11.69
CA CYS A 581 6.03 10.96 11.70
C CYS A 581 5.46 10.98 13.13
N VAL A 582 4.56 11.92 13.39
CA VAL A 582 3.91 12.12 14.70
C VAL A 582 2.39 12.00 14.56
N LYS A 583 1.76 11.30 15.51
CA LYS A 583 0.31 11.21 15.67
C LYS A 583 -0.09 11.43 17.12
N ILE A 584 -1.16 12.19 17.31
CA ILE A 584 -1.76 12.52 18.60
C ILE A 584 -3.20 12.04 18.55
N PHE A 585 -3.56 11.21 19.51
CA PHE A 585 -4.88 10.64 19.65
C PHE A 585 -5.56 11.26 20.86
N SER A 586 -6.81 11.67 20.69
CA SER A 586 -7.62 12.24 21.75
C SER A 586 -8.99 11.56 21.79
N SER A 587 -9.56 11.37 22.97
CA SER A 587 -10.90 10.81 23.10
C SER A 587 -11.94 11.87 22.80
N ARG A 588 -12.92 11.55 21.94
CA ARG A 588 -14.09 12.41 21.70
C ARG A 588 -15.02 12.46 22.90
N HIS A 589 -14.98 11.44 23.74
CA HIS A 589 -15.77 11.35 24.97
C HIS A 589 -14.97 11.84 26.17
N TYR A 590 -15.54 12.77 26.93
CA TYR A 590 -14.94 13.30 28.15
C TYR A 590 -14.61 12.18 29.15
N GLY A 591 -13.36 12.17 29.64
CA GLY A 591 -12.90 11.28 30.70
C GLY A 591 -12.55 9.85 30.27
N LYS A 592 -12.70 9.48 28.99
CA LYS A 592 -12.21 8.18 28.50
C LYS A 592 -10.71 8.27 28.19
N GLN A 593 -9.96 7.28 28.69
CA GLN A 593 -8.54 7.14 28.41
C GLN A 593 -8.30 6.54 27.01
N ILE A 594 -7.09 6.73 26.48
CA ILE A 594 -6.65 6.16 25.22
C ILE A 594 -5.72 4.97 25.49
N GLY A 595 -6.05 3.83 24.90
CA GLY A 595 -5.22 2.64 24.88
C GLY A 595 -4.48 2.49 23.55
N PHE A 596 -3.23 2.05 23.58
CA PHE A 596 -2.40 1.72 22.42
C PHE A 596 -1.77 0.34 22.57
N ARG A 597 -1.85 -0.50 21.53
CA ARG A 597 -1.14 -1.79 21.45
C ARG A 597 -0.75 -2.16 20.03
N LEU A 598 0.28 -2.98 19.92
CA LEU A 598 0.71 -3.56 18.66
C LEU A 598 -0.08 -4.83 18.34
N LEU A 599 -0.55 -4.93 17.10
CA LEU A 599 -1.11 -6.15 16.51
C LEU A 599 -0.09 -6.84 15.59
N GLN A 600 0.80 -6.06 14.97
CA GLN A 600 1.90 -6.51 14.15
C GLN A 600 3.13 -5.62 14.42
N PHE A 601 4.31 -6.24 14.50
CA PHE A 601 5.58 -5.54 14.73
C PHE A 601 6.73 -6.24 13.98
N ASN A 602 7.28 -5.54 12.99
CA ASN A 602 8.42 -5.96 12.19
C ASN A 602 9.21 -4.73 11.73
N LEU A 603 9.86 -4.00 12.64
CA LEU A 603 10.75 -2.89 12.26
C LEU A 603 12.11 -3.40 11.77
N PHE A 604 12.73 -2.66 10.85
CA PHE A 604 14.09 -2.92 10.39
C PHE A 604 15.11 -2.66 11.51
N ASP A 605 16.23 -3.40 11.53
CA ASP A 605 17.32 -3.16 12.47
C ASP A 605 18.31 -2.13 11.91
N GLY A 606 17.98 -0.84 12.06
CA GLY A 606 18.82 0.28 11.66
C GLY A 606 20.07 0.52 12.51
N SER A 607 20.28 -0.24 13.61
CA SER A 607 21.34 0.05 14.60
C SER A 607 22.77 0.04 14.04
N LYS A 608 23.00 -0.70 12.96
CA LYS A 608 24.31 -0.77 12.28
C LYS A 608 24.47 0.27 11.16
N TYR A 609 23.42 1.01 10.84
CA TYR A 609 23.33 1.80 9.61
C TYR A 609 23.03 3.29 9.85
N ALA A 610 22.56 3.68 11.03
CA ALA A 610 22.25 5.06 11.36
C ALA A 610 22.55 5.36 12.83
N ALA A 611 22.84 6.64 13.12
CA ALA A 611 23.06 7.11 14.49
C ALA A 611 21.80 7.04 15.35
N GLN A 612 20.62 7.21 14.73
CA GLN A 612 19.33 6.98 15.34
C GLN A 612 18.69 5.76 14.67
N PRO A 613 18.53 4.64 15.40
CA PRO A 613 17.87 3.45 14.87
C PRO A 613 16.35 3.62 14.80
N ASP A 614 15.70 2.77 14.02
CA ASP A 614 14.24 2.71 13.90
C ASP A 614 13.57 2.53 15.27
N SER A 615 12.59 3.38 15.56
CA SER A 615 11.89 3.35 16.85
C SER A 615 10.46 3.93 16.78
N ILE A 616 9.61 3.44 17.68
CA ILE A 616 8.29 3.97 18.01
C ILE A 616 8.34 4.47 19.45
N LYS A 617 8.10 5.76 19.68
CA LYS A 617 8.02 6.36 21.00
C LYS A 617 6.58 6.66 21.35
N ILE A 618 6.17 6.37 22.57
CA ILE A 618 4.81 6.58 23.06
C ILE A 618 4.87 7.57 24.23
N TYR A 619 4.04 8.60 24.17
CA TYR A 619 3.93 9.65 25.19
C TYR A 619 2.53 9.67 25.80
N ASP A 620 2.46 9.92 27.09
CA ASP A 620 1.21 10.20 27.80
C ASP A 620 0.91 11.69 27.69
N GLY A 621 -0.15 12.06 26.99
CA GLY A 621 -0.44 13.45 26.66
C GLY A 621 -0.12 13.85 25.21
N ASP A 622 -0.26 15.15 24.95
CA ASP A 622 0.17 15.79 23.70
C ASP A 622 1.70 15.97 23.70
N VAL A 623 2.39 15.40 22.70
CA VAL A 623 3.85 15.45 22.62
C VAL A 623 4.42 16.86 22.39
N PHE A 624 3.60 17.82 21.93
CA PHE A 624 4.02 19.22 21.81
C PHE A 624 4.01 19.96 23.16
N ASN A 625 3.40 19.37 24.19
CA ASN A 625 3.52 19.85 25.56
C ASN A 625 4.80 19.31 26.20
N GLN A 626 5.71 20.20 26.61
CA GLN A 626 7.02 19.84 27.17
C GLN A 626 6.95 19.01 28.45
N THR A 627 5.79 19.00 29.15
CA THR A 627 5.60 18.22 30.38
C THR A 627 5.14 16.78 30.14
N SER A 628 4.79 16.40 28.91
CA SER A 628 4.24 15.08 28.60
C SER A 628 5.30 13.98 28.78
N PRO A 629 5.11 13.03 29.71
CA PRO A 629 6.12 12.01 29.97
C PRO A 629 6.14 10.94 28.88
N GLU A 630 7.34 10.46 28.54
CA GLU A 630 7.51 9.29 27.68
C GLU A 630 7.10 8.02 28.45
N LEU A 631 6.15 7.25 27.91
CA LEU A 631 5.73 5.97 28.47
C LEU A 631 6.70 4.84 28.12
N SER A 632 7.20 4.82 26.88
CA SER A 632 8.12 3.80 26.37
C SER A 632 8.66 4.14 24.99
N THR A 633 9.87 3.63 24.71
CA THR A 633 10.41 3.48 23.36
C THR A 633 10.44 2.00 22.97
N ILE A 634 9.93 1.70 21.79
CA ILE A 634 9.89 0.37 21.17
C ILE A 634 10.82 0.39 19.95
N GLY A 635 11.74 -0.56 19.88
CA GLY A 635 12.66 -0.71 18.75
C GLY A 635 13.21 -2.13 18.74
N TRP A 636 13.71 -2.57 17.59
CA TRP A 636 14.21 -3.95 17.43
C TRP A 636 15.27 -4.33 18.47
N HIS A 637 16.16 -3.40 18.80
CA HIS A 637 17.30 -3.59 19.71
C HIS A 637 16.96 -3.44 21.21
N LEU A 638 15.72 -3.06 21.56
CA LEU A 638 15.33 -2.69 22.93
C LEU A 638 14.59 -3.80 23.72
N GLY A 639 14.47 -5.00 23.14
CA GLY A 639 13.87 -6.17 23.79
C GLY A 639 12.37 -6.37 23.49
N VAL A 640 11.87 -7.59 23.76
CA VAL A 640 10.52 -8.04 23.35
C VAL A 640 9.42 -7.62 24.34
N GLU A 641 9.77 -7.28 25.59
CA GLU A 641 8.78 -6.99 26.63
C GLU A 641 7.89 -5.80 26.28
N ASN A 642 8.49 -4.71 25.78
CA ASN A 642 7.76 -3.51 25.37
C ASN A 642 6.81 -3.75 24.19
N VAL A 643 7.13 -4.70 23.30
CA VAL A 643 6.30 -5.05 22.14
C VAL A 643 4.98 -5.71 22.57
N THR A 644 4.98 -6.42 23.70
CA THR A 644 3.82 -7.15 24.22
C THR A 644 3.03 -6.38 25.29
N LYS A 645 3.25 -5.07 25.42
CA LYS A 645 2.63 -4.23 26.44
C LYS A 645 1.38 -3.51 25.91
N PHE A 646 0.37 -3.38 26.76
CA PHE A 646 -0.75 -2.48 26.52
C PHE A 646 -0.45 -1.13 27.21
N TYR A 647 -0.45 -0.06 26.42
CA TYR A 647 -0.18 1.29 26.90
C TYR A 647 -1.49 2.03 27.09
N VAL A 648 -1.64 2.71 28.23
CA VAL A 648 -2.86 3.46 28.57
C VAL A 648 -2.43 4.85 29.02
N SER A 649 -3.08 5.89 28.49
CA SER A 649 -2.87 7.27 28.92
C SER A 649 -3.44 7.52 30.32
N SER A 650 -2.85 8.45 31.06
CA SER A 650 -3.41 8.91 32.34
C SER A 650 -4.68 9.74 32.13
N GLU A 651 -4.70 10.57 31.09
CA GLU A 651 -5.83 11.42 30.70
C GLU A 651 -6.46 10.97 29.37
N VAL A 652 -7.01 11.91 28.61
CA VAL A 652 -7.78 11.68 27.37
C VAL A 652 -6.93 11.72 26.09
N THR A 653 -5.61 11.87 26.21
CA THR A 653 -4.69 12.05 25.07
C THR A 653 -3.46 11.16 25.16
N LEU A 654 -3.05 10.60 24.01
CA LEU A 654 -1.84 9.79 23.86
C LEU A 654 -1.16 10.13 22.53
N SER A 655 0.16 10.26 22.53
CA SER A 655 0.92 10.57 21.32
C SER A 655 1.89 9.46 20.95
N VAL A 656 2.10 9.28 19.65
CA VAL A 656 3.04 8.31 19.06
C VAL A 656 3.97 9.05 18.11
N ILE A 657 5.27 8.77 18.20
CA ILE A 657 6.29 9.23 17.27
C ILE A 657 6.96 8.02 16.64
N LEU A 658 7.06 8.03 15.31
CA LEU A 658 7.79 7.05 14.52
C LEU A 658 9.03 7.72 13.92
N HIS A 659 10.18 7.05 14.05
CA HIS A 659 11.41 7.36 13.31
C HIS A 659 11.85 6.12 12.54
N THR A 660 12.08 6.24 11.23
CA THR A 660 12.61 5.15 10.41
C THR A 660 13.70 5.60 9.44
N VAL A 661 14.62 4.70 9.14
CA VAL A 661 15.79 4.99 8.29
C VAL A 661 15.60 4.60 6.82
N GLY A 662 14.38 4.19 6.44
CA GLY A 662 14.05 3.64 5.12
C GLY A 662 14.43 2.17 4.97
N GLY A 663 13.66 1.40 4.19
CA GLY A 663 13.85 -0.04 4.03
C GLY A 663 12.78 -0.74 3.18
N SER A 664 12.84 -2.07 3.13
CA SER A 664 11.87 -2.87 2.36
C SER A 664 10.45 -2.76 2.94
N GLY A 665 9.43 -2.72 2.07
CA GLY A 665 8.01 -2.72 2.46
C GLY A 665 7.51 -3.98 3.16
N ASP A 666 8.39 -4.97 3.39
CA ASP A 666 8.18 -6.10 4.29
C ASP A 666 8.23 -5.70 5.78
N TYR A 667 8.85 -4.56 6.08
CA TYR A 667 8.94 -3.99 7.43
C TYR A 667 7.81 -2.99 7.68
N GLY A 668 7.43 -2.85 8.95
CA GLY A 668 6.32 -2.01 9.36
C GLY A 668 5.73 -2.43 10.71
N PHE A 669 4.67 -1.74 11.10
CA PHE A 669 3.86 -2.11 12.25
C PHE A 669 2.37 -1.86 11.96
N ILE A 670 1.51 -2.62 12.64
CA ILE A 670 0.08 -2.33 12.74
C ILE A 670 -0.25 -2.26 14.23
N ALA A 671 -0.86 -1.17 14.63
CA ALA A 671 -1.29 -0.89 15.99
C ALA A 671 -2.79 -0.64 16.03
N GLU A 672 -3.34 -0.82 17.22
CA GLU A 672 -4.71 -0.50 17.52
C GLU A 672 -4.72 0.60 18.58
N VAL A 673 -5.55 1.62 18.33
CA VAL A 673 -5.79 2.71 19.28
C VAL A 673 -7.26 2.72 19.64
N VAL A 674 -7.58 2.65 20.94
CA VAL A 674 -8.95 2.46 21.46
C VAL A 674 -9.27 3.41 22.59
N THR A 675 -10.56 3.74 22.77
CA THR A 675 -11.03 4.43 23.98
C THR A 675 -11.38 3.42 25.08
N LEU A 676 -11.01 3.76 26.32
CA LEU A 676 -11.27 2.93 27.51
C LEU A 676 -12.28 3.61 28.46
N PRO A 677 -13.22 2.85 29.05
CA PRO A 677 -13.49 1.43 28.79
C PRO A 677 -14.08 1.19 27.39
N ILE A 678 -13.81 -0.01 26.85
CA ILE A 678 -14.25 -0.40 25.50
C ILE A 678 -15.78 -0.44 25.48
N SER A 679 -16.37 0.32 24.57
CA SER A 679 -17.82 0.47 24.44
C SER A 679 -18.52 -0.74 23.79
N HIS A 680 -17.81 -1.51 22.96
CA HIS A 680 -18.39 -2.62 22.19
C HIS A 680 -17.45 -3.85 22.19
N PRO A 681 -17.91 -5.01 22.70
CA PRO A 681 -17.11 -6.23 22.66
C PRO A 681 -16.99 -6.77 21.22
N THR A 682 -15.86 -7.43 20.94
CA THR A 682 -15.62 -8.17 19.69
C THR A 682 -16.67 -9.26 19.46
N VAL A 683 -17.09 -9.43 18.20
CA VAL A 683 -18.03 -10.50 17.79
C VAL A 683 -17.39 -11.86 18.09
N ARG A 684 -18.04 -12.67 18.95
CA ARG A 684 -17.45 -13.90 19.48
C ARG A 684 -17.70 -15.16 18.66
N ASP A 685 -18.69 -15.13 17.76
CA ASP A 685 -19.19 -16.31 17.02
C ASP A 685 -19.05 -16.17 15.49
N SER A 686 -18.08 -15.38 15.03
CA SER A 686 -17.82 -15.22 13.58
C SER A 686 -17.09 -16.44 12.99
N GLN A 687 -17.34 -16.69 11.71
CA GLN A 687 -16.75 -17.81 10.97
C GLN A 687 -16.22 -17.35 9.62
N HIS A 688 -15.03 -17.83 9.26
CA HIS A 688 -14.42 -17.63 7.95
C HIS A 688 -14.36 -18.97 7.22
N ASN A 689 -15.16 -19.09 6.16
CA ASN A 689 -15.40 -20.34 5.45
C ASN A 689 -14.96 -20.22 3.99
N ILE A 690 -14.15 -21.17 3.51
CA ILE A 690 -13.87 -21.36 2.09
C ILE A 690 -14.30 -22.78 1.71
N SER A 691 -15.25 -22.89 0.78
CA SER A 691 -15.74 -24.18 0.32
C SER A 691 -15.86 -24.32 -1.19
N TYR A 692 -15.66 -25.55 -1.68
CA TYR A 692 -15.83 -25.93 -3.10
C TYR A 692 -15.00 -25.10 -4.07
N SER A 693 -13.87 -24.55 -3.61
CA SER A 693 -13.10 -23.54 -4.34
C SER A 693 -11.87 -24.13 -5.02
N GLN A 694 -11.44 -23.51 -6.12
CA GLN A 694 -10.20 -23.82 -6.82
C GLN A 694 -9.23 -22.65 -6.74
N ILE A 695 -8.05 -22.90 -6.17
CA ILE A 695 -6.99 -21.88 -6.02
C ILE A 695 -5.71 -22.42 -6.63
N SER A 696 -5.31 -21.87 -7.78
CA SER A 696 -4.22 -22.47 -8.56
C SER A 696 -3.29 -21.49 -9.27
N ASN A 697 -2.04 -21.87 -9.49
CA ASN A 697 -1.05 -21.06 -10.23
C ASN A 697 -0.79 -19.68 -9.62
N ASN A 698 -0.95 -19.50 -8.30
CA ASN A 698 -0.61 -18.24 -7.65
C ASN A 698 0.90 -18.18 -7.34
N GLY A 699 1.51 -17.00 -7.50
CA GLY A 699 2.96 -16.82 -7.37
C GLY A 699 3.47 -17.05 -5.96
N LYS A 700 2.71 -16.66 -4.93
CA LYS A 700 2.98 -16.94 -3.50
C LYS A 700 2.08 -18.06 -2.98
N GLU A 701 1.66 -18.02 -1.71
CA GLU A 701 0.71 -18.99 -1.14
C GLU A 701 -0.63 -19.00 -1.91
N GLY A 702 -1.32 -20.14 -1.93
CA GLY A 702 -2.72 -20.18 -2.37
C GLY A 702 -3.64 -19.51 -1.35
N ILE A 703 -3.47 -19.85 -0.07
CA ILE A 703 -4.20 -19.25 1.05
C ILE A 703 -3.20 -18.82 2.12
N SER A 704 -3.30 -17.57 2.57
CA SER A 704 -2.59 -17.07 3.74
C SER A 704 -3.61 -16.54 4.74
N TYR A 705 -3.55 -17.02 5.98
CA TYR A 705 -4.38 -16.54 7.08
C TYR A 705 -3.49 -16.21 8.26
N ARG A 706 -3.46 -14.94 8.67
CA ARG A 706 -2.72 -14.48 9.84
C ARG A 706 -3.67 -13.81 10.81
N SER A 707 -3.49 -14.08 12.11
CA SER A 707 -4.33 -13.50 13.15
C SER A 707 -3.53 -12.99 14.34
N ALA A 708 -3.94 -11.83 14.84
CA ALA A 708 -3.53 -11.27 16.12
C ALA A 708 -4.74 -10.74 16.86
N GLY A 709 -4.84 -11.07 18.14
CA GLY A 709 -5.95 -10.64 18.97
C GLY A 709 -6.46 -11.61 20.03
N GLU A 710 -7.57 -11.22 20.68
CA GLU A 710 -8.21 -12.04 21.72
C GLU A 710 -9.02 -13.21 21.15
N ILE A 711 -9.75 -12.99 20.05
CA ILE A 711 -10.66 -13.98 19.50
C ILE A 711 -10.51 -14.00 17.99
N THR A 712 -9.98 -15.11 17.47
CA THR A 712 -9.96 -15.37 16.04
C THR A 712 -11.21 -16.15 15.62
N PRO A 713 -11.88 -15.76 14.51
CA PRO A 713 -13.03 -16.48 13.96
C PRO A 713 -12.76 -17.99 13.77
N ALA A 714 -13.81 -18.81 13.78
CA ALA A 714 -13.67 -20.22 13.43
C ALA A 714 -13.33 -20.34 11.93
N ILE A 715 -12.30 -21.11 11.60
CA ILE A 715 -11.80 -21.22 10.23
C ILE A 715 -12.21 -22.57 9.64
N THR A 716 -12.89 -22.56 8.50
CA THR A 716 -13.28 -23.77 7.77
C THR A 716 -12.76 -23.76 6.34
N LEU A 717 -11.94 -24.73 5.99
CA LEU A 717 -11.49 -25.02 4.63
C LEU A 717 -11.97 -26.42 4.25
N ARG A 718 -12.98 -26.50 3.37
CA ARG A 718 -13.57 -27.79 2.98
C ARG A 718 -13.78 -27.95 1.48
N TYR A 719 -13.51 -29.15 0.95
CA TYR A 719 -13.76 -29.48 -0.47
C TYR A 719 -13.03 -28.55 -1.46
N ASN A 720 -11.87 -28.01 -1.07
CA ASN A 720 -11.10 -27.12 -1.94
C ASN A 720 -10.02 -27.88 -2.70
N ARG A 721 -9.73 -27.40 -3.90
CA ARG A 721 -8.59 -27.82 -4.72
C ARG A 721 -7.56 -26.70 -4.75
N ILE A 722 -6.35 -27.00 -4.29
CA ILE A 722 -5.24 -26.05 -4.18
C ILE A 722 -4.05 -26.63 -4.93
N ASP A 723 -3.76 -26.11 -6.12
CA ASP A 723 -2.73 -26.67 -6.99
C ASP A 723 -1.77 -25.69 -7.67
N ASN A 724 -0.49 -26.07 -7.74
CA ASN A 724 0.56 -25.29 -8.43
C ASN A 724 0.77 -23.87 -7.88
N ASN A 725 0.62 -23.68 -6.56
CA ASN A 725 0.90 -22.41 -5.88
C ASN A 725 2.33 -22.38 -5.31
N GLY A 726 2.90 -21.17 -5.26
CA GLY A 726 4.29 -20.93 -4.92
C GLY A 726 5.18 -21.15 -6.14
N ARG A 727 5.80 -20.10 -6.66
CA ARG A 727 6.75 -20.23 -7.78
C ARG A 727 8.11 -20.69 -7.26
N ASP A 728 8.64 -21.71 -7.92
CA ASP A 728 10.02 -22.16 -7.74
C ASP A 728 10.99 -21.22 -8.49
N LEU A 729 12.07 -20.81 -7.84
CA LEU A 729 13.13 -19.98 -8.43
C LEU A 729 14.47 -20.73 -8.38
N TYR A 730 15.57 -20.07 -8.75
CA TYR A 730 16.88 -20.72 -8.77
C TYR A 730 17.31 -21.20 -7.37
N GLY A 731 17.79 -22.44 -7.27
CA GLY A 731 18.32 -23.00 -6.03
C GLY A 731 17.21 -23.26 -4.99
N ASN A 732 17.31 -22.60 -3.83
CA ASN A 732 16.35 -22.75 -2.72
C ASN A 732 15.45 -21.51 -2.56
N PHE A 733 15.47 -20.58 -3.52
CA PHE A 733 14.58 -19.43 -3.51
C PHE A 733 13.20 -19.87 -4.00
N THR A 734 12.16 -19.47 -3.27
CA THR A 734 10.77 -19.66 -3.66
C THR A 734 9.99 -18.38 -3.35
N LEU A 735 9.01 -18.03 -4.18
CA LEU A 735 8.18 -16.84 -3.93
C LEU A 735 7.22 -17.01 -2.75
N GLY A 736 6.86 -18.25 -2.40
CA GLY A 736 6.01 -18.59 -1.26
C GLY A 736 6.63 -19.67 -0.38
N ASP A 737 6.26 -19.70 0.90
CA ASP A 737 6.80 -20.65 1.88
C ASP A 737 5.96 -21.93 1.99
N SER A 738 4.71 -21.89 1.55
CA SER A 738 3.77 -23.01 1.59
C SER A 738 2.62 -22.80 0.59
N ALA A 739 1.79 -23.82 0.38
CA ALA A 739 0.55 -23.66 -0.37
C ALA A 739 -0.54 -22.97 0.49
N ILE A 740 -0.56 -23.30 1.78
CA ILE A 740 -1.52 -22.82 2.77
C ILE A 740 -0.75 -22.46 4.03
N LEU A 741 -0.71 -21.17 4.36
CA LEU A 741 -0.12 -20.65 5.58
C LEU A 741 -1.23 -20.23 6.55
N LEU A 742 -1.29 -20.85 7.72
CA LEU A 742 -2.20 -20.50 8.80
C LEU A 742 -1.39 -20.11 10.03
N ASP A 743 -1.25 -18.81 10.32
CA ASP A 743 -0.64 -18.28 11.55
C ASP A 743 -1.75 -17.82 12.51
N LEU A 744 -2.18 -18.75 13.36
CA LEU A 744 -3.39 -18.65 14.16
C LEU A 744 -3.07 -18.35 15.62
N GLN A 745 -3.61 -17.25 16.13
CA GLN A 745 -3.54 -16.90 17.55
C GLN A 745 -4.93 -16.85 18.15
N ASN A 746 -5.10 -17.49 19.31
CA ASN A 746 -6.37 -17.54 20.05
C ASN A 746 -7.57 -17.96 19.17
N ALA A 747 -7.35 -18.87 18.23
CA ALA A 747 -8.37 -19.47 17.37
C ALA A 747 -8.94 -20.73 18.06
N LYS A 748 -10.24 -20.76 18.32
CA LYS A 748 -10.87 -21.89 19.04
C LYS A 748 -11.07 -23.12 18.18
N LEU A 749 -11.40 -22.93 16.89
CA LEU A 749 -11.81 -24.00 15.98
C LEU A 749 -11.11 -23.86 14.63
N LEU A 750 -10.55 -24.97 14.15
CA LEU A 750 -10.04 -25.12 12.79
C LEU A 750 -10.58 -26.40 12.17
N TYR A 751 -11.22 -26.27 11.02
CA TYR A 751 -11.82 -27.37 10.27
C TYR A 751 -11.19 -27.46 8.88
N PHE A 752 -10.36 -28.49 8.65
CA PHE A 752 -9.64 -28.70 7.40
C PHE A 752 -10.00 -30.08 6.81
N TYR A 753 -10.98 -30.10 5.90
CA TYR A 753 -11.66 -31.32 5.46
C TYR A 753 -11.70 -31.53 3.96
N ASN A 754 -11.43 -32.77 3.52
CA ASN A 754 -11.70 -33.19 2.14
C ASN A 754 -11.03 -32.28 1.07
N ASN A 755 -9.86 -31.73 1.36
CA ASN A 755 -9.14 -30.87 0.43
C ASN A 755 -8.11 -31.66 -0.39
N LEU A 756 -7.86 -31.19 -1.62
CA LEU A 756 -6.81 -31.67 -2.51
C LEU A 756 -5.70 -30.62 -2.59
N ILE A 757 -4.49 -30.98 -2.16
CA ILE A 757 -3.30 -30.13 -2.15
C ILE A 757 -2.24 -30.78 -3.04
N MET A 758 -2.01 -30.24 -4.23
CA MET A 758 -1.09 -30.87 -5.18
C MET A 758 -0.18 -29.94 -5.97
N LYS A 759 1.02 -30.42 -6.31
CA LYS A 759 1.99 -29.70 -7.15
C LYS A 759 2.40 -28.31 -6.63
N ASN A 760 2.21 -28.03 -5.34
CA ASN A 760 2.58 -26.75 -4.75
C ASN A 760 4.02 -26.77 -4.19
N GLN A 761 4.53 -25.58 -3.87
CA GLN A 761 5.71 -25.43 -3.02
C GLN A 761 5.30 -25.61 -1.56
N GLY A 762 5.68 -26.75 -0.97
CA GLY A 762 5.15 -27.19 0.32
C GLY A 762 3.65 -27.52 0.30
N GLY A 763 3.06 -27.66 1.48
CA GLY A 763 1.62 -27.94 1.62
C GLY A 763 0.96 -27.06 2.67
N LEU A 764 0.57 -27.64 3.80
CA LEU A 764 -0.09 -26.95 4.92
C LEU A 764 0.92 -26.58 6.01
N HIS A 765 1.12 -25.29 6.26
CA HIS A 765 1.88 -24.77 7.38
C HIS A 765 0.93 -24.14 8.38
N LEU A 766 0.86 -24.71 9.58
CA LEU A 766 0.00 -24.27 10.67
C LEU A 766 0.86 -23.88 11.87
N HIS A 767 0.87 -22.60 12.19
CA HIS A 767 1.44 -22.01 13.38
C HIS A 767 0.31 -21.66 14.34
N VAL A 768 0.41 -22.12 15.59
CA VAL A 768 -0.64 -21.91 16.59
C VAL A 768 -0.04 -21.35 17.86
N ASP A 769 -0.66 -20.30 18.38
CA ASP A 769 -0.38 -19.78 19.71
C ASP A 769 -1.66 -19.47 20.48
N SER A 770 -1.69 -19.76 21.78
CA SER A 770 -2.77 -19.32 22.67
C SER A 770 -2.30 -19.32 24.10
N ARG A 771 -2.49 -18.19 24.80
CA ARG A 771 -2.00 -18.04 26.18
C ARG A 771 -2.95 -18.62 27.23
N THR A 772 -4.21 -18.91 26.89
CA THR A 772 -5.20 -19.44 27.84
C THR A 772 -5.80 -20.76 27.35
N ALA A 773 -6.18 -21.64 28.28
CA ALA A 773 -6.82 -22.91 27.93
C ALA A 773 -8.20 -22.73 27.26
N VAL A 774 -8.87 -21.58 27.47
CA VAL A 774 -10.17 -21.25 26.88
C VAL A 774 -10.04 -20.84 25.41
N SER A 775 -8.88 -20.30 25.03
CA SER A 775 -8.55 -19.90 23.66
C SER A 775 -7.76 -20.97 22.90
N ALA A 776 -7.45 -22.10 23.55
CA ALA A 776 -6.72 -23.20 22.93
C ALA A 776 -7.48 -23.79 21.75
N LEU A 777 -6.75 -23.99 20.65
CA LEU A 777 -7.24 -24.53 19.40
C LEU A 777 -7.70 -25.97 19.55
N LYS A 778 -8.89 -26.23 19.00
CA LYS A 778 -9.38 -27.56 18.65
C LYS A 778 -9.44 -27.66 17.13
N GLY A 779 -8.37 -28.21 16.55
CA GLY A 779 -8.19 -28.37 15.12
C GLY A 779 -8.50 -29.79 14.65
N MET A 780 -9.11 -29.91 13.47
CA MET A 780 -9.37 -31.18 12.81
C MET A 780 -8.86 -31.11 11.36
N ILE A 781 -7.88 -31.96 11.03
CA ILE A 781 -7.31 -32.11 9.70
C ILE A 781 -7.68 -33.53 9.24
N VAL A 782 -8.73 -33.67 8.43
CA VAL A 782 -9.32 -34.98 8.11
C VAL A 782 -9.61 -35.18 6.62
N ASN A 783 -9.31 -36.38 6.11
CA ASN A 783 -9.61 -36.80 4.73
C ASN A 783 -8.99 -35.93 3.63
N ASN A 784 -7.80 -35.36 3.84
CA ASN A 784 -7.13 -34.56 2.81
C ASN A 784 -6.13 -35.39 2.00
N LEU A 785 -5.91 -35.02 0.74
CA LEU A 785 -4.90 -35.62 -0.13
C LEU A 785 -3.79 -34.60 -0.44
N PHE A 786 -2.57 -34.92 -0.02
CA PHE A 786 -1.36 -34.16 -0.32
C PHE A 786 -0.51 -34.94 -1.33
N THR A 787 -0.36 -34.44 -2.56
CA THR A 787 0.39 -35.17 -3.59
C THR A 787 1.22 -34.31 -4.52
N GLU A 788 2.41 -34.78 -4.93
CA GLU A 788 3.27 -34.08 -5.90
C GLU A 788 3.77 -32.69 -5.47
N ASN A 789 3.70 -32.34 -4.17
CA ASN A 789 4.26 -31.07 -3.66
C ASN A 789 5.79 -31.14 -3.58
N ARG A 790 6.47 -29.99 -3.73
CA ARG A 790 7.93 -29.89 -3.92
C ARG A 790 8.61 -28.91 -2.96
N ASN A 791 9.95 -29.04 -2.84
CA ASN A 791 10.95 -28.20 -2.16
C ASN A 791 10.78 -27.95 -0.65
N ARG A 792 9.55 -28.00 -0.11
CA ARG A 792 9.23 -27.63 1.27
C ARG A 792 8.35 -28.66 1.97
N GLU A 793 8.20 -28.47 3.28
CA GLU A 793 7.39 -29.32 4.13
C GLU A 793 5.93 -29.38 3.64
N VAL A 794 5.39 -30.59 3.51
CA VAL A 794 4.02 -30.83 3.03
C VAL A 794 3.01 -30.60 4.14
N MET A 795 3.37 -30.95 5.37
CA MET A 795 2.60 -30.61 6.55
C MET A 795 3.55 -30.19 7.67
N LYS A 796 3.42 -28.94 8.10
CA LYS A 796 4.18 -28.38 9.21
C LYS A 796 3.22 -27.88 10.27
N LEU A 797 3.20 -28.54 11.43
CA LEU A 797 2.39 -28.17 12.58
C LEU A 797 3.33 -27.68 13.68
N GLN A 798 3.23 -26.41 14.05
CA GLN A 798 4.12 -25.81 15.03
C GLN A 798 3.34 -25.03 16.09
N GLY A 799 3.49 -25.44 17.34
CA GLY A 799 3.11 -24.62 18.49
C GLY A 799 4.15 -23.53 18.75
N ARG A 800 3.75 -22.42 19.37
CA ARG A 800 4.70 -21.44 19.94
C ARG A 800 4.93 -21.71 21.44
N LYS A 801 6.06 -21.20 21.97
CA LYS A 801 6.54 -21.47 23.33
C LYS A 801 5.65 -20.93 24.47
N SER A 802 4.63 -20.13 24.17
CA SER A 802 3.94 -19.22 25.10
C SER A 802 2.62 -19.73 25.71
N GLY A 803 2.18 -20.97 25.42
CA GLY A 803 0.75 -21.29 25.53
C GLY A 803 0.30 -22.57 26.26
N ALA A 804 -1.03 -22.66 26.43
CA ALA A 804 -1.75 -23.84 26.89
C ALA A 804 -1.74 -24.97 25.83
N PHE A 805 -2.07 -26.20 26.24
CA PHE A 805 -2.11 -27.37 25.33
C PHE A 805 -3.10 -27.15 24.18
N GLN A 806 -2.58 -27.23 22.95
CA GLN A 806 -3.34 -27.17 21.71
C GLN A 806 -3.73 -28.59 21.28
N PHE A 807 -4.95 -28.77 20.76
CA PHE A 807 -5.43 -30.09 20.33
C PHE A 807 -5.67 -30.11 18.83
N ILE A 808 -4.85 -30.86 18.10
CA ILE A 808 -5.01 -31.07 16.65
C ILE A 808 -5.20 -32.56 16.39
N THR A 809 -6.34 -32.91 15.78
CA THR A 809 -6.62 -34.28 15.34
C THR A 809 -6.33 -34.42 13.86
N VAL A 810 -5.36 -35.26 13.51
CA VAL A 810 -4.99 -35.59 12.13
C VAL A 810 -5.50 -37.01 11.82
N LEU A 811 -6.48 -37.15 10.93
CA LEU A 811 -7.14 -38.44 10.68
C LEU A 811 -7.36 -38.68 9.17
N ARG A 812 -7.02 -39.88 8.67
CA ARG A 812 -7.30 -40.31 7.28
C ARG A 812 -6.78 -39.34 6.20
N ASN A 813 -5.63 -38.70 6.43
CA ASN A 813 -4.95 -37.90 5.40
C ASN A 813 -3.99 -38.78 4.60
N TYR A 814 -3.89 -38.54 3.30
CA TYR A 814 -3.05 -39.30 2.38
C TYR A 814 -1.91 -38.43 1.87
N PHE A 815 -0.68 -38.92 1.96
CA PHE A 815 0.53 -38.25 1.47
C PHE A 815 1.17 -39.13 0.41
N ASN A 816 1.21 -38.68 -0.85
CA ASN A 816 1.68 -39.50 -1.96
C ASN A 816 2.59 -38.71 -2.90
N ARG A 817 3.80 -39.22 -3.21
CA ARG A 817 4.73 -38.60 -4.18
C ARG A 817 5.07 -37.13 -3.86
N ASN A 818 5.32 -36.78 -2.61
CA ASN A 818 5.83 -35.44 -2.28
C ASN A 818 7.37 -35.46 -2.26
N TYR A 819 8.00 -34.39 -2.73
CA TYR A 819 9.44 -34.27 -2.95
C TYR A 819 10.02 -33.10 -2.17
N ALA A 820 10.40 -33.33 -0.91
CA ALA A 820 11.09 -32.35 -0.07
C ALA A 820 12.57 -32.77 0.05
N GLU A 821 13.41 -32.33 -0.89
CA GLU A 821 14.80 -32.84 -1.01
C GLU A 821 15.68 -32.53 0.22
N TYR A 822 15.51 -31.36 0.80
CA TYR A 822 16.34 -30.86 1.92
C TYR A 822 15.55 -30.63 3.21
N ARG A 823 14.30 -31.10 3.28
CA ARG A 823 13.41 -30.87 4.42
C ARG A 823 12.56 -32.10 4.71
N ASP A 824 12.14 -32.24 5.96
CA ASP A 824 11.19 -33.28 6.34
C ASP A 824 9.83 -33.06 5.66
N THR A 825 9.21 -34.15 5.20
CA THR A 825 7.89 -34.08 4.55
C THR A 825 6.79 -33.65 5.52
N VAL A 826 6.86 -34.15 6.76
CA VAL A 826 5.93 -33.82 7.85
C VAL A 826 6.74 -33.42 9.07
N VAL A 827 6.49 -32.20 9.56
CA VAL A 827 7.13 -31.65 10.76
C VAL A 827 6.04 -31.36 11.79
N ILE A 828 6.21 -31.90 12.99
CA ILE A 828 5.39 -31.56 14.15
C ILE A 828 6.34 -31.12 15.25
N SER A 829 6.22 -29.86 15.67
CA SER A 829 7.14 -29.26 16.65
C SER A 829 6.39 -28.34 17.62
N GLN A 830 7.03 -28.05 18.76
CA GLN A 830 6.56 -27.09 19.76
C GLN A 830 7.64 -26.03 20.04
#